data_AF-J1EHA4-F1
#
_entry.id   AF-J1EHA4-F1
#
_cell.length_a   1.000
_cell.length_b   1.000
_cell.length_c   1.000
_cell.angle_alpha   90.00
_cell.angle_beta   90.00
_cell.angle_gamma   90.00
#
_symmetry.space_group_name_H-M   'P 1'
#
loop_
_entity.id
_entity.type
_entity.pdbx_description
1 polymer ?
#
loop_
_entity_poly.entity_id
_entity_poly.type
_entity_poly.pdbx_seq_one_letter_code
_entity_poly.pdbx_strand_id
1 'polypeptide(L)'
;MTGPGGQQLIARAILTLYGNVGSNLDTRDWTAIMQSSNPLEAAERALVRQYQDKNYLLSNLQLYSARGARPEQAEYTYRQLAERMGFAYDANWSVGTPYEYLRLKSTPELAGILEPITDRTITTTAGGTFTGLVGATDVFKSTIAALNGTTIAGDASDNDVLTLTTAGTVTINNGSTGGTISDIKVLNLADGTNTLTYNVPAGFTQINGGSGDDTFIPNTALLPIKVNGGAGTDTIVLTAAYAATASGSGTFAANVTGFEKLRLTGVTNQTIDLQTLGNYSDVSFSGANGLTLVNLPGNGKVTLTGAGTAFTISNAAFAGGVNDIVNLTLTDGSTGGVAFATTGVTASGVETVNITVSDTQLTPTGAFNNSLTWLGNSVKSFNVSGNAGLTLTANSTALTTVDASGITLGGFTWTASALTGTATVKGSASGTNTVNMNSATAGVNYTGGTGNDNVTINATVSSTAALGNGNNSLALNGVTILGTYTGGTGTDSLALFSSTPDLSNATITGFENLTVTNNANITATIAQMSQFSGTINAAGTETLNLTTAGSFNAFNTIENYNLANGTNNFTSANVAVSVIGGTGADTFNFTSNQIINFLTTVDGGNGSDVLNIGATTTQNIDLSTKVAGIEVVNVAGSTGTASLTNVNGAGVTLNYTKSTGDNTITLGTGGQTLNLLGSSPAATTVTGGAAVDVINLQTAGSGSETLIETGANMSNRTQIDVVGNFNATGVDYFKTGVNAAFVGSYIIGNADTSNYLATMSAGLSVVLNNTGQSYLITIQTGTAAGTYLFQNTGSDTSQFDNTDFFVKLVGTIGTISTGNLIA
;
A
#
# COMPACT_ATOMS: atom_id res chain seq x y z
N MET A 1 -25.75 -76.40 -71.55
CA MET A 1 -24.68 -76.80 -70.60
C MET A 1 -25.07 -76.31 -69.21
N THR A 2 -25.95 -77.03 -68.50
CA THR A 2 -26.53 -76.63 -67.20
C THR A 2 -26.58 -77.81 -66.23
N GLY A 3 -25.52 -78.62 -66.21
CA GLY A 3 -25.30 -79.68 -65.22
C GLY A 3 -23.92 -79.54 -64.56
N PRO A 4 -23.68 -80.17 -63.39
CA PRO A 4 -22.46 -80.01 -62.57
C PRO A 4 -21.14 -80.25 -63.32
N GLY A 5 -21.13 -81.11 -64.35
CA GLY A 5 -19.95 -81.35 -65.19
C GLY A 5 -19.59 -80.21 -66.14
N GLY A 6 -20.53 -79.33 -66.50
CA GLY A 6 -20.30 -78.20 -67.41
C GLY A 6 -19.46 -77.09 -66.77
N GLN A 7 -19.73 -76.79 -65.49
CA GLN A 7 -18.92 -75.81 -64.74
C GLN A 7 -17.50 -76.31 -64.48
N GLN A 8 -17.32 -77.62 -64.22
CA GLN A 8 -15.99 -78.22 -64.08
C GLN A 8 -15.18 -78.18 -65.39
N LEU A 9 -15.82 -78.41 -66.54
CA LEU A 9 -15.15 -78.30 -67.85
C LEU A 9 -14.73 -76.87 -68.19
N ILE A 10 -15.59 -75.88 -67.90
CA ILE A 10 -15.26 -74.46 -68.11
C ILE A 10 -14.11 -74.05 -67.18
N ALA A 11 -14.11 -74.46 -65.91
CA ALA A 11 -13.03 -74.16 -64.98
C ALA A 11 -11.69 -74.78 -65.45
N ARG A 12 -11.70 -76.05 -65.88
CA ARG A 12 -10.54 -76.72 -66.47
C ARG A 12 -10.02 -76.03 -67.72
N ALA A 13 -10.91 -75.62 -68.62
CA ALA A 13 -10.54 -74.87 -69.81
C ALA A 13 -9.95 -73.51 -69.47
N ILE A 14 -10.53 -72.75 -68.54
CA ILE A 14 -10.00 -71.45 -68.12
C ILE A 14 -8.59 -71.62 -67.52
N LEU A 15 -8.40 -72.56 -66.60
CA LEU A 15 -7.09 -72.80 -65.97
C LEU A 15 -6.04 -73.26 -66.98
N THR A 16 -6.42 -74.10 -67.93
CA THR A 16 -5.49 -74.65 -68.92
C THR A 16 -5.14 -73.65 -70.01
N LEU A 17 -6.12 -72.92 -70.54
CA LEU A 17 -5.90 -72.02 -71.67
C LEU A 17 -5.25 -70.71 -71.22
N TYR A 18 -5.65 -70.18 -70.05
CA TYR A 18 -5.23 -68.84 -69.61
C TYR A 18 -4.78 -68.78 -68.14
N GLY A 19 -5.40 -69.50 -67.20
CA GLY A 19 -5.17 -69.29 -65.76
C GLY A 19 -3.80 -69.74 -65.24
N ASN A 20 -3.29 -70.88 -65.72
CA ASN A 20 -1.98 -71.44 -65.35
C ASN A 20 -0.86 -70.94 -66.27
N VAL A 21 -1.21 -70.33 -67.39
CA VAL A 21 -0.26 -69.73 -68.34
C VAL A 21 -0.04 -68.28 -67.96
N GLY A 22 -1.11 -67.52 -67.66
CA GLY A 22 -1.03 -66.13 -67.24
C GLY A 22 -0.21 -65.28 -68.22
N SER A 23 0.75 -64.53 -67.69
CA SER A 23 1.72 -63.74 -68.46
C SER A 23 3.01 -64.51 -68.82
N ASN A 24 3.05 -65.82 -68.54
CA ASN A 24 4.14 -66.70 -68.92
C ASN A 24 4.19 -66.95 -70.43
N LEU A 25 5.36 -67.35 -70.90
CA LEU A 25 5.57 -67.80 -72.27
C LEU A 25 4.63 -69.01 -72.53
N ASP A 26 3.96 -69.06 -73.67
CA ASP A 26 3.23 -70.26 -74.08
C ASP A 26 3.99 -70.92 -75.22
N THR A 27 4.62 -72.06 -74.94
CA THR A 27 5.41 -72.84 -75.90
C THR A 27 4.71 -74.13 -76.28
N ARG A 28 3.44 -74.31 -75.91
CA ARG A 28 2.69 -75.51 -76.29
C ARG A 28 2.47 -75.55 -77.79
N ASP A 29 2.61 -76.75 -78.35
CA ASP A 29 2.29 -77.01 -79.75
C ASP A 29 0.76 -77.04 -79.94
N TRP A 30 0.19 -75.86 -80.16
CA TRP A 30 -1.24 -75.68 -80.38
C TRP A 30 -1.74 -76.38 -81.65
N THR A 31 -0.88 -76.54 -82.66
CA THR A 31 -1.24 -77.26 -83.89
C THR A 31 -1.49 -78.74 -83.58
N ALA A 32 -0.60 -79.38 -82.81
CA ALA A 32 -0.79 -80.76 -82.36
C ALA A 32 -1.96 -80.92 -81.38
N ILE A 33 -2.15 -79.96 -80.46
CA ILE A 33 -3.24 -79.98 -79.47
C ILE A 33 -4.61 -79.90 -80.16
N MET A 34 -4.79 -78.99 -81.12
CA MET A 34 -6.07 -78.79 -81.80
C MET A 34 -6.44 -79.92 -82.76
N GLN A 35 -5.46 -80.74 -83.18
CA GLN A 35 -5.67 -81.95 -83.99
C GLN A 35 -5.97 -83.20 -83.14
N SER A 36 -5.88 -83.11 -81.80
CA SER A 36 -6.20 -84.21 -80.89
C SER A 36 -7.70 -84.55 -80.88
N SER A 37 -8.04 -85.81 -80.62
CA SER A 37 -9.42 -86.24 -80.36
C SER A 37 -10.03 -85.62 -79.11
N ASN A 38 -9.18 -85.16 -78.17
CA ASN A 38 -9.59 -84.38 -77.00
C ASN A 38 -8.61 -83.19 -76.80
N PRO A 39 -8.88 -82.03 -77.43
CA PRO A 39 -7.97 -80.87 -77.38
C PRO A 39 -7.77 -80.31 -75.97
N LEU A 40 -8.79 -80.33 -75.11
CA LEU A 40 -8.66 -79.81 -73.74
C LEU A 40 -7.72 -80.68 -72.89
N GLU A 41 -7.89 -82.00 -72.93
CA GLU A 41 -7.00 -82.92 -72.21
C GLU A 41 -5.58 -82.91 -72.80
N ALA A 42 -5.45 -82.77 -74.12
CA ALA A 42 -4.15 -82.59 -74.78
C ALA A 42 -3.48 -81.28 -74.34
N ALA A 43 -4.23 -80.19 -74.19
CA ALA A 43 -3.74 -78.91 -73.70
C ALA A 43 -3.31 -78.98 -72.23
N GLU A 44 -4.05 -79.70 -71.39
CA GLU A 44 -3.70 -79.96 -69.97
C GLU A 44 -2.40 -80.73 -69.86
N ARG A 45 -2.26 -81.83 -70.61
CA ARG A 45 -1.03 -82.62 -70.64
C ARG A 45 0.15 -81.84 -71.20
N ALA A 46 -0.06 -81.03 -72.23
CA ALA A 46 0.97 -80.18 -72.80
C ALA A 46 1.41 -79.07 -71.84
N LEU A 47 0.48 -78.52 -71.05
CA LEU A 47 0.77 -77.52 -70.03
C LEU A 47 1.59 -78.11 -68.88
N VAL A 48 1.27 -79.31 -68.41
CA VAL A 48 2.09 -80.02 -67.42
C VAL A 48 3.50 -80.27 -67.97
N ARG A 49 3.62 -80.76 -69.22
CA ARG A 49 4.92 -80.94 -69.87
C ARG A 49 5.72 -79.65 -69.98
N GLN A 50 5.07 -78.55 -70.36
CA GLN A 50 5.71 -77.24 -70.45
C GLN A 50 6.35 -76.84 -69.11
N TYR A 51 5.64 -76.96 -67.99
CA TYR A 51 6.18 -76.64 -66.67
C TYR A 51 7.14 -77.69 -66.09
N GLN A 52 7.34 -78.83 -66.75
CA GLN A 52 8.39 -79.81 -66.44
C GLN A 52 9.63 -79.65 -67.34
N ASP A 53 9.54 -78.85 -68.40
CA ASP A 53 10.65 -78.61 -69.32
C ASP A 53 11.63 -77.58 -68.74
N LYS A 54 12.88 -77.99 -68.58
CA LYS A 54 13.94 -77.17 -67.97
C LYS A 54 14.24 -75.90 -68.79
N ASN A 55 14.24 -76.01 -70.12
CA ASN A 55 14.52 -74.88 -71.01
C ASN A 55 13.37 -73.87 -70.98
N TYR A 56 12.14 -74.36 -70.90
CA TYR A 56 10.97 -73.52 -70.71
C TYR A 56 11.05 -72.73 -69.40
N LEU A 57 11.27 -73.39 -68.25
CA LEU A 57 11.31 -72.73 -66.94
C LEU A 57 12.40 -71.65 -66.89
N LEU A 58 13.57 -71.92 -67.48
CA LEU A 58 14.66 -70.95 -67.59
C LEU A 58 14.30 -69.75 -68.48
N SER A 59 13.81 -70.01 -69.70
CA SER A 59 13.45 -68.95 -70.65
C SER A 59 12.30 -68.08 -70.14
N ASN A 60 11.33 -68.72 -69.51
CA ASN A 60 10.20 -68.04 -68.91
C ASN A 60 10.63 -67.18 -67.70
N LEU A 61 11.53 -67.69 -66.85
CA LEU A 61 12.05 -66.90 -65.73
C LEU A 61 12.84 -65.69 -66.24
N GLN A 62 13.69 -65.87 -67.26
CA GLN A 62 14.43 -64.78 -67.88
C GLN A 62 13.50 -63.69 -68.45
N LEU A 63 12.38 -64.09 -69.07
CA LEU A 63 11.36 -63.14 -69.55
C LEU A 63 10.70 -62.38 -68.39
N TYR A 64 10.40 -63.06 -67.29
CA TYR A 64 9.86 -62.42 -66.07
C TYR A 64 10.84 -61.43 -65.46
N SER A 65 12.11 -61.82 -65.33
CA SER A 65 13.17 -60.96 -64.80
C SER A 65 13.44 -59.75 -65.70
N ALA A 66 13.39 -59.92 -67.03
CA ALA A 66 13.48 -58.79 -67.97
C ALA A 66 12.31 -57.80 -67.85
N ARG A 67 11.17 -58.22 -67.30
CA ARG A 67 9.99 -57.38 -67.01
C ARG A 67 9.97 -56.83 -65.58
N GLY A 68 11.06 -56.99 -64.82
CA GLY A 68 11.22 -56.43 -63.47
C GLY A 68 10.71 -57.32 -62.33
N ALA A 69 10.28 -58.55 -62.59
CA ALA A 69 9.88 -59.49 -61.54
C ALA A 69 11.11 -60.15 -60.87
N ARG A 70 11.04 -60.38 -59.55
CA ARG A 70 12.11 -61.04 -58.79
C ARG A 70 12.21 -62.53 -59.21
N PRO A 71 13.41 -63.08 -59.47
CA PRO A 71 13.58 -64.51 -59.79
C PRO A 71 12.95 -65.46 -58.76
N GLU A 72 12.98 -65.10 -57.48
CA GLU A 72 12.36 -65.83 -56.39
C GLU A 72 10.83 -65.93 -56.54
N GLN A 73 10.20 -64.92 -57.16
CA GLN A 73 8.77 -64.89 -57.43
C GLN A 73 8.38 -65.91 -58.50
N ALA A 74 9.22 -66.05 -59.54
CA ALA A 74 9.03 -67.03 -60.59
C ALA A 74 9.19 -68.45 -60.05
N GLU A 75 10.26 -68.72 -59.28
CA GLU A 75 10.49 -70.02 -58.63
C GLU A 75 9.35 -70.42 -57.68
N TYR A 76 8.87 -69.47 -56.85
CA TYR A 76 7.72 -69.72 -55.99
C TYR A 76 6.44 -70.03 -56.79
N THR A 77 6.20 -69.28 -57.87
CA THR A 77 5.07 -69.50 -58.76
C THR A 77 5.15 -70.87 -59.45
N TYR A 78 6.33 -71.32 -59.87
CA TYR A 78 6.51 -72.64 -60.49
C TYR A 78 6.20 -73.79 -59.53
N ARG A 79 6.62 -73.67 -58.26
CA ARG A 79 6.29 -74.65 -57.21
C ARG A 79 4.78 -74.71 -56.94
N GLN A 80 4.14 -73.54 -56.86
CA GLN A 80 2.68 -73.44 -56.67
C GLN A 80 1.90 -74.00 -57.86
N LEU A 81 2.38 -73.78 -59.08
CA LEU A 81 1.78 -74.33 -60.28
C LEU A 81 1.94 -75.85 -60.35
N ALA A 82 3.07 -76.40 -59.91
CA ALA A 82 3.28 -77.84 -59.82
C ALA A 82 2.30 -78.52 -58.86
N GLU A 83 2.09 -77.91 -57.68
CA GLU A 83 1.08 -78.36 -56.72
C GLU A 83 -0.34 -78.25 -57.31
N ARG A 84 -0.69 -77.10 -57.89
CA ARG A 84 -2.01 -76.85 -58.50
C ARG A 84 -2.33 -77.78 -59.66
N MET A 85 -1.32 -78.17 -60.45
CA MET A 85 -1.46 -79.07 -61.60
C MET A 85 -1.19 -80.55 -61.25
N GLY A 86 -0.82 -80.85 -60.01
CA GLY A 86 -0.66 -82.21 -59.49
C GLY A 86 0.55 -82.97 -60.05
N PHE A 87 1.70 -82.31 -60.23
CA PHE A 87 2.94 -82.99 -60.62
C PHE A 87 4.10 -82.71 -59.65
N ALA A 88 5.09 -83.62 -59.61
CA ALA A 88 6.28 -83.45 -58.79
C ALA A 88 7.21 -82.38 -59.38
N TYR A 89 7.44 -81.31 -58.62
CA TYR A 89 8.34 -80.22 -59.01
C TYR A 89 9.82 -80.62 -58.85
N ASP A 90 10.64 -80.35 -59.87
CA ASP A 90 12.09 -80.58 -59.83
C ASP A 90 12.85 -79.27 -59.95
N ALA A 91 13.40 -78.77 -58.83
CA ALA A 91 14.18 -77.53 -58.80
C ALA A 91 15.55 -77.63 -59.52
N ASN A 92 15.97 -78.81 -59.96
CA ASN A 92 17.22 -79.00 -60.70
C ASN A 92 17.20 -78.44 -62.13
N TRP A 93 16.09 -77.84 -62.58
CA TRP A 93 16.07 -77.06 -63.82
C TRP A 93 17.05 -75.87 -63.77
N SER A 94 17.34 -75.35 -62.56
CA SER A 94 18.19 -74.17 -62.36
C SER A 94 19.69 -74.48 -62.27
N VAL A 95 20.11 -75.75 -62.20
CA VAL A 95 21.51 -76.16 -62.04
C VAL A 95 22.36 -75.72 -63.24
N GLY A 96 23.51 -75.09 -62.97
CA GLY A 96 24.40 -74.56 -64.02
C GLY A 96 23.91 -73.26 -64.67
N THR A 97 22.84 -72.65 -64.13
CA THR A 97 22.35 -71.32 -64.57
C THR A 97 22.64 -70.26 -63.49
N PRO A 98 22.55 -68.95 -63.80
CA PRO A 98 22.66 -67.88 -62.80
C PRO A 98 21.62 -67.97 -61.67
N TYR A 99 20.56 -68.75 -61.85
CA TYR A 99 19.46 -68.92 -60.91
C TYR A 99 19.61 -70.18 -60.04
N GLU A 100 20.75 -70.88 -60.09
CA GLU A 100 20.97 -72.12 -59.34
C GLU A 100 20.72 -71.95 -57.83
N TYR A 101 20.95 -70.75 -57.28
CA TYR A 101 20.69 -70.44 -55.88
C TYR A 101 19.22 -70.62 -55.46
N LEU A 102 18.27 -70.58 -56.41
CA LEU A 102 16.85 -70.75 -56.15
C LEU A 102 16.51 -72.17 -55.69
N ARG A 103 17.24 -73.20 -56.15
CA ARG A 103 16.98 -74.60 -55.73
C ARG A 103 17.28 -74.87 -54.26
N LEU A 104 18.16 -74.06 -53.67
CA LEU A 104 18.59 -74.18 -52.28
C LEU A 104 17.59 -73.54 -51.30
N LYS A 105 16.62 -72.78 -51.80
CA LYS A 105 15.57 -72.17 -50.99
C LYS A 105 14.38 -73.13 -50.87
N SER A 106 13.92 -73.33 -49.64
CA SER A 106 12.67 -74.01 -49.35
C SER A 106 11.45 -73.17 -49.77
N THR A 107 10.30 -73.82 -49.96
CA THR A 107 9.05 -73.10 -50.31
C THR A 107 8.68 -72.02 -49.27
N PRO A 108 8.83 -72.25 -47.94
CA PRO A 108 8.64 -71.20 -46.94
C PRO A 108 9.65 -70.05 -47.03
N GLU A 109 10.92 -70.33 -47.35
CA GLU A 109 11.94 -69.27 -47.54
C GLU A 109 11.64 -68.41 -48.78
N LEU A 110 11.20 -69.04 -49.86
CA LEU A 110 10.76 -68.32 -51.07
C LEU A 110 9.51 -67.47 -50.78
N ALA A 111 8.56 -67.99 -50.02
CA ALA A 111 7.40 -67.22 -49.57
C ALA A 111 7.82 -66.01 -48.72
N GLY A 112 8.72 -66.19 -47.76
CA GLY A 112 9.21 -65.13 -46.88
C GLY A 112 10.01 -64.01 -47.59
N ILE A 113 10.66 -64.31 -48.72
CA ILE A 113 11.38 -63.30 -49.54
C ILE A 113 10.40 -62.47 -50.41
N LEU A 114 9.18 -62.98 -50.61
CA LEU A 114 8.12 -62.37 -51.42
C LEU A 114 7.06 -61.63 -50.58
N GLU A 115 7.13 -61.74 -49.26
CA GLU A 115 6.37 -60.89 -48.34
C GLU A 115 6.74 -59.42 -48.61
N PRO A 116 5.75 -58.51 -48.72
CA PRO A 116 6.04 -57.09 -48.84
C PRO A 116 6.81 -56.60 -47.61
N ILE A 117 7.84 -55.76 -47.82
CA ILE A 117 8.40 -54.96 -46.72
C ILE A 117 7.26 -54.07 -46.24
N THR A 118 6.80 -54.32 -45.02
CA THR A 118 5.66 -53.64 -44.42
C THR A 118 6.10 -52.86 -43.20
N ASP A 119 5.56 -51.67 -43.05
CA ASP A 119 5.72 -50.84 -41.85
C ASP A 119 5.24 -51.61 -40.62
N ARG A 120 6.07 -51.69 -39.57
CA ARG A 120 5.72 -52.40 -38.34
C ARG A 120 5.40 -51.42 -37.22
N THR A 121 4.56 -51.84 -36.30
CA THR A 121 4.41 -51.17 -35.00
C THR A 121 5.03 -52.06 -33.92
N ILE A 122 6.04 -51.54 -33.22
CA ILE A 122 6.82 -52.28 -32.22
C ILE A 122 6.56 -51.65 -30.85
N THR A 123 5.92 -52.40 -29.95
CA THR A 123 5.77 -51.97 -28.56
C THR A 123 7.03 -52.31 -27.77
N THR A 124 7.70 -51.31 -27.23
CA THR A 124 8.95 -51.50 -26.49
C THR A 124 8.71 -51.92 -25.04
N THR A 125 9.68 -52.58 -24.42
CA THR A 125 9.72 -52.91 -22.99
C THR A 125 11.04 -52.45 -22.37
N ALA A 126 11.02 -52.08 -21.09
CA ALA A 126 12.20 -51.61 -20.36
C ALA A 126 13.37 -52.62 -20.45
N GLY A 127 14.58 -52.10 -20.66
CA GLY A 127 15.80 -52.90 -20.83
C GLY A 127 15.90 -53.66 -22.17
N GLY A 128 14.92 -53.53 -23.06
CA GLY A 128 14.87 -54.25 -24.33
C GLY A 128 15.82 -53.67 -25.40
N THR A 129 16.06 -54.42 -26.46
CA THR A 129 16.76 -53.95 -27.67
C THR A 129 15.86 -54.16 -28.88
N PHE A 130 15.58 -53.09 -29.61
CA PHE A 130 14.65 -53.08 -30.74
C PHE A 130 15.32 -52.44 -31.95
N THR A 131 15.21 -53.07 -33.11
CA THR A 131 15.87 -52.61 -34.35
C THR A 131 14.88 -52.44 -35.50
N GLY A 132 15.06 -51.37 -36.27
CA GLY A 132 14.34 -51.08 -37.50
C GLY A 132 14.65 -52.11 -38.59
N LEU A 133 13.70 -52.30 -39.51
CA LEU A 133 13.87 -53.11 -40.70
C LEU A 133 14.21 -52.20 -41.88
N VAL A 134 15.34 -52.46 -42.53
CA VAL A 134 15.79 -51.71 -43.72
C VAL A 134 14.70 -51.65 -44.79
N GLY A 135 14.38 -50.44 -45.22
CA GLY A 135 13.36 -50.13 -46.23
C GLY A 135 11.93 -50.04 -45.71
N ALA A 136 11.69 -50.16 -44.40
CA ALA A 136 10.37 -50.01 -43.77
C ALA A 136 10.31 -48.75 -42.91
N THR A 137 9.14 -48.13 -42.79
CA THR A 137 8.93 -47.06 -41.79
C THR A 137 8.37 -47.68 -40.51
N ASP A 138 9.25 -48.02 -39.57
CA ASP A 138 8.85 -48.64 -38.31
C ASP A 138 8.36 -47.60 -37.29
N VAL A 139 7.30 -47.95 -36.57
CA VAL A 139 6.74 -47.15 -35.47
C VAL A 139 7.00 -47.84 -34.14
N PHE A 140 7.95 -47.33 -33.37
CA PHE A 140 8.22 -47.76 -32.01
C PHE A 140 7.25 -47.06 -31.04
N LYS A 141 6.37 -47.81 -30.38
CA LYS A 141 5.49 -47.31 -29.33
C LYS A 141 6.09 -47.59 -27.96
N SER A 142 6.31 -46.55 -27.17
CA SER A 142 6.96 -46.65 -25.87
C SER A 142 6.24 -45.83 -24.80
N THR A 143 6.20 -46.32 -23.56
CA THR A 143 5.96 -45.44 -22.42
C THR A 143 7.29 -44.87 -21.95
N ILE A 144 7.31 -43.74 -21.24
CA ILE A 144 8.56 -43.19 -20.68
C ILE A 144 9.23 -44.22 -19.77
N ALA A 145 8.46 -44.97 -18.97
CA ALA A 145 8.99 -46.05 -18.14
C ALA A 145 9.60 -47.20 -18.97
N ALA A 146 9.03 -47.51 -20.14
CA ALA A 146 9.52 -48.55 -21.03
C ALA A 146 10.79 -48.15 -21.81
N LEU A 147 11.17 -46.88 -21.81
CA LEU A 147 12.48 -46.44 -22.33
C LEU A 147 13.63 -46.75 -21.35
N ASN A 148 13.34 -47.06 -20.08
CA ASN A 148 14.38 -47.26 -19.08
C ASN A 148 15.35 -48.39 -19.45
N GLY A 149 16.59 -48.03 -19.80
CA GLY A 149 17.63 -48.98 -20.22
C GLY A 149 17.39 -49.61 -21.59
N THR A 150 16.41 -49.12 -22.34
CA THR A 150 16.01 -49.66 -23.64
C THR A 150 16.89 -49.10 -24.75
N THR A 151 17.29 -49.95 -25.70
CA THR A 151 17.97 -49.56 -26.93
C THR A 151 17.01 -49.63 -28.11
N ILE A 152 16.87 -48.54 -28.85
CA ILE A 152 16.07 -48.46 -30.08
C ILE A 152 16.99 -47.96 -31.18
N ALA A 153 17.20 -48.77 -32.21
CA ALA A 153 17.99 -48.38 -33.37
C ALA A 153 17.09 -48.46 -34.61
N GLY A 154 16.80 -47.34 -35.25
CA GLY A 154 16.15 -47.33 -36.56
C GLY A 154 17.14 -47.64 -37.69
N ASP A 155 16.75 -47.31 -38.91
CA ASP A 155 17.63 -47.21 -40.07
C ASP A 155 17.73 -45.75 -40.55
N ALA A 156 18.96 -45.27 -40.76
CA ALA A 156 19.21 -43.88 -41.13
C ALA A 156 18.58 -43.46 -42.48
N SER A 157 18.31 -44.43 -43.35
CA SER A 157 17.68 -44.22 -44.66
C SER A 157 16.16 -44.09 -44.56
N ASP A 158 15.56 -44.68 -43.53
CA ASP A 158 14.12 -44.88 -43.40
C ASP A 158 13.44 -43.83 -42.50
N ASN A 159 12.11 -43.73 -42.56
CA ASN A 159 11.37 -42.68 -41.85
C ASN A 159 10.88 -43.10 -40.46
N ASP A 160 11.68 -43.90 -39.76
CA ASP A 160 11.31 -44.50 -38.48
C ASP A 160 10.83 -43.46 -37.45
N VAL A 161 9.83 -43.88 -36.67
CA VAL A 161 9.08 -43.03 -35.74
C VAL A 161 9.13 -43.64 -34.35
N LEU A 162 9.52 -42.86 -33.35
CA LEU A 162 9.29 -43.16 -31.94
C LEU A 162 8.07 -42.38 -31.46
N THR A 163 7.05 -43.07 -30.96
CA THR A 163 5.87 -42.49 -30.35
C THR A 163 5.81 -42.83 -28.87
N LEU A 164 5.89 -41.82 -28.02
CA LEU A 164 5.65 -41.97 -26.60
C LEU A 164 4.14 -42.00 -26.34
N THR A 165 3.68 -42.92 -25.50
CA THR A 165 2.26 -43.13 -25.18
C THR A 165 1.88 -42.68 -23.78
N THR A 166 2.83 -42.17 -23.01
CA THR A 166 2.62 -41.60 -21.67
C THR A 166 3.32 -40.26 -21.58
N ALA A 167 2.62 -39.23 -21.11
CA ALA A 167 3.23 -37.93 -20.86
C ALA A 167 4.13 -37.95 -19.62
N GLY A 168 5.09 -37.02 -19.57
CA GLY A 168 5.98 -36.83 -18.43
C GLY A 168 7.36 -36.28 -18.82
N THR A 169 8.32 -36.43 -17.91
CA THR A 169 9.68 -35.93 -18.12
C THR A 169 10.59 -37.03 -18.71
N VAL A 170 11.27 -36.71 -19.81
CA VAL A 170 12.22 -37.61 -20.48
C VAL A 170 13.47 -36.84 -20.92
N THR A 171 14.64 -37.45 -20.71
CA THR A 171 15.92 -36.96 -21.26
C THR A 171 16.41 -37.98 -22.26
N ILE A 172 16.33 -37.66 -23.55
CA ILE A 172 16.69 -38.60 -24.62
C ILE A 172 18.18 -38.93 -24.55
N ASN A 173 18.51 -40.19 -24.82
CA ASN A 173 19.89 -40.70 -24.87
C ASN A 173 20.66 -40.52 -23.55
N ASN A 174 19.96 -40.75 -22.43
CA ASN A 174 20.57 -40.74 -21.10
C ASN A 174 20.92 -42.13 -20.56
N GLY A 175 20.72 -43.21 -21.35
CA GLY A 175 21.01 -44.59 -20.96
C GLY A 175 20.13 -45.16 -19.86
N SER A 176 19.16 -44.39 -19.36
CA SER A 176 18.15 -44.78 -18.36
C SER A 176 16.76 -44.43 -18.90
N THR A 177 16.01 -43.56 -18.25
CA THR A 177 14.61 -43.20 -18.56
C THR A 177 14.34 -42.68 -19.97
N GLY A 178 15.36 -42.29 -20.73
CA GLY A 178 15.23 -41.90 -22.14
C GLY A 178 15.96 -42.81 -23.12
N GLY A 179 16.38 -44.00 -22.68
CA GLY A 179 16.96 -45.04 -23.51
C GLY A 179 18.27 -44.68 -24.20
N THR A 180 18.65 -45.54 -25.14
CA THR A 180 19.70 -45.32 -26.15
C THR A 180 19.05 -45.42 -27.52
N ILE A 181 18.82 -44.28 -28.16
CA ILE A 181 18.04 -44.13 -29.39
C ILE A 181 18.96 -43.62 -30.50
N SER A 182 18.98 -44.33 -31.62
CA SER A 182 19.70 -43.93 -32.84
C SER A 182 18.83 -44.10 -34.07
N ASP A 183 19.11 -43.29 -35.10
CA ASP A 183 18.56 -43.44 -36.45
C ASP A 183 17.02 -43.41 -36.52
N ILE A 184 16.37 -42.72 -35.58
CA ILE A 184 14.93 -42.45 -35.62
C ILE A 184 14.71 -41.04 -36.17
N LYS A 185 13.83 -40.87 -37.17
CA LYS A 185 13.62 -39.56 -37.82
C LYS A 185 12.56 -38.70 -37.15
N VAL A 186 11.52 -39.31 -36.57
CA VAL A 186 10.41 -38.58 -35.94
C VAL A 186 10.23 -39.01 -34.50
N LEU A 187 10.18 -38.06 -33.58
CA LEU A 187 9.72 -38.27 -32.21
C LEU A 187 8.34 -37.63 -32.03
N ASN A 188 7.36 -38.44 -31.65
CA ASN A 188 6.06 -37.96 -31.19
C ASN A 188 5.98 -38.15 -29.68
N LEU A 189 5.79 -37.06 -28.95
CA LEU A 189 5.45 -37.13 -27.53
C LEU A 189 3.95 -37.47 -27.37
N ALA A 190 3.58 -37.89 -26.16
CA ALA A 190 2.21 -38.25 -25.83
C ALA A 190 1.37 -37.01 -25.55
N ASP A 191 0.04 -37.12 -25.64
CA ASP A 191 -0.85 -36.11 -25.08
C ASP A 191 -0.71 -35.99 -23.55
N GLY A 192 -0.72 -34.76 -23.03
CA GLY A 192 -0.48 -34.39 -21.63
C GLY A 192 0.75 -33.48 -21.48
N THR A 193 1.08 -33.10 -20.25
CA THR A 193 2.27 -32.27 -19.97
C THR A 193 3.56 -33.07 -20.13
N ASN A 194 4.38 -32.74 -21.12
CA ASN A 194 5.70 -33.33 -21.31
C ASN A 194 6.84 -32.39 -20.94
N THR A 195 7.97 -32.95 -20.52
CA THR A 195 9.24 -32.21 -20.46
C THR A 195 10.32 -33.02 -21.15
N LEU A 196 10.76 -32.56 -22.31
CA LEU A 196 11.76 -33.21 -23.13
C LEU A 196 13.09 -32.46 -23.03
N THR A 197 14.12 -33.14 -22.52
CA THR A 197 15.51 -32.67 -22.57
C THR A 197 16.27 -33.39 -23.69
N TYR A 198 16.85 -32.63 -24.61
CA TYR A 198 17.55 -33.14 -25.79
C TYR A 198 19.05 -32.84 -25.72
N ASN A 199 19.83 -33.86 -25.32
CA ASN A 199 21.27 -33.73 -25.04
C ASN A 199 22.17 -34.19 -26.18
N VAL A 200 21.80 -35.28 -26.86
CA VAL A 200 22.64 -35.93 -27.86
C VAL A 200 21.78 -36.28 -29.07
N PRO A 201 22.27 -36.12 -30.31
CA PRO A 201 21.52 -36.50 -31.49
C PRO A 201 21.06 -37.95 -31.46
N ALA A 202 19.78 -38.18 -31.76
CA ALA A 202 19.16 -39.50 -31.89
C ALA A 202 18.73 -39.82 -33.34
N GLY A 203 19.17 -38.99 -34.30
CA GLY A 203 18.74 -39.03 -35.70
C GLY A 203 17.48 -38.20 -36.00
N PHE A 204 16.82 -37.62 -34.99
CA PHE A 204 15.56 -36.91 -35.20
C PHE A 204 15.72 -35.74 -36.18
N THR A 205 14.86 -35.72 -37.19
CA THR A 205 14.63 -34.57 -38.07
C THR A 205 13.37 -33.80 -37.68
N GLN A 206 12.47 -34.45 -36.94
CA GLN A 206 11.22 -33.85 -36.46
C GLN A 206 10.89 -34.32 -35.03
N ILE A 207 10.44 -33.39 -34.21
CA ILE A 207 9.92 -33.63 -32.85
C ILE A 207 8.55 -32.94 -32.75
N ASN A 208 7.54 -33.67 -32.30
CA ASN A 208 6.17 -33.18 -32.10
C ASN A 208 5.78 -33.36 -30.63
N GLY A 209 5.35 -32.28 -29.94
CA GLY A 209 5.00 -32.31 -28.52
C GLY A 209 3.64 -32.93 -28.21
N GLY A 210 2.70 -32.92 -29.16
CA GLY A 210 1.36 -33.48 -28.95
C GLY A 210 0.40 -32.40 -28.44
N SER A 211 -0.50 -32.77 -27.53
CA SER A 211 -1.35 -31.80 -26.82
C SER A 211 -0.96 -31.70 -25.34
N GLY A 212 -1.27 -30.59 -24.68
CA GLY A 212 -0.86 -30.30 -23.30
C GLY A 212 0.18 -29.18 -23.23
N ASP A 213 0.51 -28.71 -22.03
CA ASP A 213 1.54 -27.69 -21.85
C ASP A 213 2.92 -28.35 -21.78
N ASP A 214 3.65 -28.35 -22.89
CA ASP A 214 4.93 -29.03 -23.02
C ASP A 214 6.13 -28.12 -22.73
N THR A 215 7.25 -28.72 -22.33
CA THR A 215 8.53 -28.02 -22.15
C THR A 215 9.63 -28.71 -22.92
N PHE A 216 10.31 -27.98 -23.81
CA PHE A 216 11.44 -28.47 -24.58
C PHE A 216 12.75 -27.78 -24.17
N ILE A 217 13.77 -28.58 -23.86
CA ILE A 217 15.08 -28.13 -23.35
C ILE A 217 16.19 -28.64 -24.29
N PRO A 218 16.55 -27.87 -25.33
CA PRO A 218 17.72 -28.16 -26.15
C PRO A 218 19.03 -27.84 -25.43
N ASN A 219 19.83 -28.88 -25.16
CA ASN A 219 21.22 -28.70 -24.69
C ASN A 219 22.25 -28.75 -25.84
N THR A 220 21.77 -28.84 -27.08
CA THR A 220 22.56 -28.74 -28.33
C THR A 220 21.86 -27.81 -29.31
N ALA A 221 22.57 -27.34 -30.34
CA ALA A 221 21.96 -26.55 -31.40
C ALA A 221 20.88 -27.36 -32.12
N LEU A 222 19.69 -26.76 -32.29
CA LEU A 222 18.53 -27.47 -32.83
C LEU A 222 18.53 -27.60 -34.34
N LEU A 223 19.17 -26.69 -35.07
CA LEU A 223 19.14 -26.75 -36.52
C LEU A 223 20.01 -27.90 -37.04
N PRO A 224 19.51 -28.75 -37.96
CA PRO A 224 18.32 -28.57 -38.81
C PRO A 224 17.01 -29.26 -38.37
N ILE A 225 16.88 -29.69 -37.10
CA ILE A 225 15.71 -30.40 -36.57
C ILE A 225 14.50 -29.46 -36.52
N LYS A 226 13.35 -29.96 -36.98
CA LYS A 226 12.05 -29.31 -36.80
C LYS A 226 11.44 -29.70 -35.46
N VAL A 227 10.98 -28.73 -34.69
CA VAL A 227 10.36 -28.95 -33.39
C VAL A 227 9.03 -28.21 -33.35
N ASN A 228 7.96 -28.93 -33.08
CA ASN A 228 6.63 -28.37 -32.90
C ASN A 228 6.17 -28.64 -31.47
N GLY A 229 5.87 -27.60 -30.68
CA GLY A 229 5.31 -27.76 -29.34
C GLY A 229 3.94 -28.44 -29.37
N GLY A 230 3.11 -28.10 -30.36
CA GLY A 230 1.84 -28.76 -30.57
C GLY A 230 0.68 -27.90 -30.10
N ALA A 231 -0.27 -28.48 -29.36
CA ALA A 231 -1.47 -27.78 -28.88
C ALA A 231 -1.43 -27.61 -27.36
N GLY A 232 -1.37 -26.39 -26.88
CA GLY A 232 -1.28 -26.09 -25.45
C GLY A 232 -0.57 -24.76 -25.24
N THR A 233 -0.02 -24.55 -24.06
CA THR A 233 0.89 -23.43 -23.79
C THR A 233 2.31 -23.95 -23.60
N ASP A 234 3.04 -24.03 -24.71
CA ASP A 234 4.31 -24.73 -24.76
C ASP A 234 5.50 -23.81 -24.45
N THR A 235 6.51 -24.35 -23.77
CA THR A 235 7.70 -23.62 -23.33
C THR A 235 8.98 -24.15 -24.00
N ILE A 236 9.69 -23.27 -24.71
CA ILE A 236 11.06 -23.53 -25.15
C ILE A 236 12.06 -22.97 -24.14
N VAL A 237 13.07 -23.76 -23.76
CA VAL A 237 14.11 -23.35 -22.80
C VAL A 237 15.45 -23.20 -23.51
N LEU A 238 15.94 -21.98 -23.65
CA LEU A 238 17.19 -21.68 -24.35
C LEU A 238 18.22 -21.07 -23.39
N THR A 239 19.51 -21.33 -23.62
CA THR A 239 20.53 -20.45 -23.04
C THR A 239 20.44 -19.08 -23.70
N ALA A 240 20.65 -18.01 -22.93
CA ALA A 240 20.56 -16.64 -23.45
C ALA A 240 21.55 -16.40 -24.60
N ALA A 241 22.74 -17.00 -24.54
CA ALA A 241 23.76 -16.91 -25.60
C ALA A 241 23.28 -17.56 -26.91
N TYR A 242 22.64 -18.72 -26.83
CA TYR A 242 22.08 -19.38 -28.00
C TYR A 242 20.90 -18.61 -28.56
N ALA A 243 19.98 -18.13 -27.71
CA ALA A 243 18.85 -17.30 -28.13
C ALA A 243 19.30 -16.01 -28.84
N ALA A 244 20.36 -15.36 -28.35
CA ALA A 244 20.94 -14.18 -29.00
C ALA A 244 21.45 -14.51 -30.41
N THR A 245 22.16 -15.63 -30.56
CA THR A 245 22.66 -16.08 -31.86
C THR A 245 21.51 -16.46 -32.80
N ALA A 246 20.53 -17.22 -32.30
CA ALA A 246 19.39 -17.70 -33.05
C ALA A 246 18.46 -16.57 -33.50
N SER A 247 18.30 -15.52 -32.69
CA SER A 247 17.49 -14.34 -33.03
C SER A 247 18.12 -13.40 -34.06
N GLY A 248 19.37 -13.65 -34.48
CA GLY A 248 20.00 -12.91 -35.58
C GLY A 248 19.50 -13.30 -36.98
N SER A 249 18.70 -14.37 -37.10
CA SER A 249 18.14 -14.88 -38.36
C SER A 249 16.78 -15.56 -38.12
N GLY A 250 15.84 -15.45 -39.07
CA GLY A 250 14.53 -16.13 -38.99
C GLY A 250 14.58 -17.67 -39.16
N THR A 251 15.75 -18.27 -39.33
CA THR A 251 15.89 -19.73 -39.54
C THR A 251 15.42 -20.56 -38.34
N PHE A 252 15.62 -20.06 -37.12
CA PHE A 252 15.16 -20.75 -35.91
C PHE A 252 13.63 -20.80 -35.88
N ALA A 253 12.94 -19.66 -36.07
CA ALA A 253 11.48 -19.56 -36.08
C ALA A 253 10.81 -20.42 -37.17
N ALA A 254 11.51 -20.67 -38.29
CA ALA A 254 11.01 -21.55 -39.36
C ALA A 254 11.04 -23.05 -38.98
N ASN A 255 11.87 -23.45 -38.02
CA ASN A 255 12.02 -24.84 -37.60
C ASN A 255 11.43 -25.11 -36.21
N VAL A 256 11.33 -24.11 -35.36
CA VAL A 256 10.77 -24.22 -34.01
C VAL A 256 9.46 -23.46 -33.96
N THR A 257 8.34 -24.21 -33.93
CA THR A 257 6.97 -23.68 -34.03
C THR A 257 6.09 -24.17 -32.88
N GLY A 258 4.95 -23.51 -32.66
CA GLY A 258 3.97 -23.92 -31.63
C GLY A 258 4.53 -23.82 -30.22
N PHE A 259 5.34 -22.79 -29.93
CA PHE A 259 5.80 -22.48 -28.57
C PHE A 259 5.39 -21.06 -28.22
N GLU A 260 4.63 -20.90 -27.14
CA GLU A 260 4.10 -19.60 -26.70
C GLU A 260 5.01 -18.93 -25.66
N LYS A 261 5.80 -19.73 -24.92
CA LYS A 261 6.67 -19.27 -23.83
C LYS A 261 8.15 -19.50 -24.14
N LEU A 262 8.97 -18.51 -23.82
CA LEU A 262 10.42 -18.59 -23.84
C LEU A 262 10.98 -18.54 -22.42
N ARG A 263 11.77 -19.54 -22.02
CA ARG A 263 12.54 -19.51 -20.78
C ARG A 263 14.02 -19.42 -21.08
N LEU A 264 14.67 -18.37 -20.55
CA LEU A 264 16.08 -18.13 -20.74
C LEU A 264 16.89 -18.58 -19.52
N THR A 265 17.98 -19.30 -19.78
CA THR A 265 18.97 -19.70 -18.78
C THR A 265 20.32 -19.04 -19.06
N GLY A 266 21.15 -18.89 -18.03
CA GLY A 266 22.49 -18.28 -18.18
C GLY A 266 22.45 -16.83 -18.69
N VAL A 267 21.43 -16.06 -18.28
CA VAL A 267 21.24 -14.68 -18.71
C VAL A 267 22.34 -13.78 -18.15
N THR A 268 22.98 -13.02 -19.02
CA THR A 268 23.89 -11.93 -18.64
C THR A 268 23.49 -10.66 -19.38
N ASN A 269 24.18 -10.31 -20.49
CA ASN A 269 24.08 -9.04 -21.21
C ASN A 269 23.69 -9.21 -22.70
N GLN A 270 22.93 -10.25 -23.01
CA GLN A 270 22.60 -10.62 -24.39
C GLN A 270 21.54 -9.69 -24.99
N THR A 271 21.54 -9.55 -26.32
CA THR A 271 20.43 -8.95 -27.07
C THR A 271 19.67 -10.05 -27.78
N ILE A 272 18.35 -10.09 -27.57
CA ILE A 272 17.46 -11.13 -28.13
C ILE A 272 16.28 -10.44 -28.80
N ASP A 273 16.14 -10.64 -30.12
CA ASP A 273 14.96 -10.21 -30.87
C ASP A 273 13.87 -11.27 -30.78
N LEU A 274 12.83 -10.97 -30.00
CA LEU A 274 11.73 -11.89 -29.73
C LEU A 274 10.86 -12.13 -30.96
N GLN A 275 10.74 -11.15 -31.86
CA GLN A 275 9.99 -11.30 -33.10
C GLN A 275 10.72 -12.24 -34.06
N THR A 276 12.02 -12.02 -34.27
CA THR A 276 12.83 -12.85 -35.18
C THR A 276 13.06 -14.27 -34.64
N LEU A 277 13.14 -14.42 -33.32
CA LEU A 277 13.34 -15.74 -32.69
C LEU A 277 12.10 -16.63 -32.77
N GLY A 278 10.88 -16.07 -32.74
CA GLY A 278 9.66 -16.88 -32.75
C GLY A 278 8.38 -16.17 -32.36
N ASN A 279 8.39 -14.83 -32.32
CA ASN A 279 7.28 -13.99 -31.88
C ASN A 279 6.82 -14.25 -30.43
N TYR A 280 7.78 -14.45 -29.51
CA TYR A 280 7.49 -14.74 -28.11
C TYR A 280 6.95 -13.52 -27.35
N SER A 281 5.82 -13.70 -26.66
CA SER A 281 5.18 -12.68 -25.82
C SER A 281 5.26 -12.96 -24.33
N ASP A 282 5.63 -14.17 -23.89
CA ASP A 282 5.84 -14.53 -22.49
C ASP A 282 7.26 -15.07 -22.29
N VAL A 283 8.09 -14.31 -21.59
CA VAL A 283 9.53 -14.58 -21.41
C VAL A 283 9.86 -14.71 -19.93
N SER A 284 10.63 -15.74 -19.54
CA SER A 284 11.03 -15.95 -18.14
C SER A 284 12.54 -16.14 -17.96
N PHE A 285 13.10 -15.63 -16.85
CA PHE A 285 14.50 -15.80 -16.46
C PHE A 285 14.77 -15.47 -14.98
N SER A 286 15.90 -15.92 -14.44
CA SER A 286 16.23 -15.79 -12.99
C SER A 286 16.77 -14.42 -12.55
N GLY A 287 16.54 -13.36 -13.32
CA GLY A 287 17.21 -12.06 -13.20
C GLY A 287 18.33 -11.86 -14.24
N ALA A 288 18.68 -10.61 -14.54
CA ALA A 288 19.59 -10.26 -15.64
C ALA A 288 20.60 -9.17 -15.26
N ASN A 289 21.70 -9.09 -16.01
CA ASN A 289 22.71 -8.05 -15.89
C ASN A 289 23.04 -7.46 -17.27
N GLY A 290 22.10 -6.68 -17.79
CA GLY A 290 22.21 -6.00 -19.09
C GLY A 290 21.52 -6.72 -20.25
N LEU A 291 20.62 -7.69 -20.00
CA LEU A 291 19.81 -8.32 -21.05
C LEU A 291 19.00 -7.26 -21.80
N THR A 292 18.90 -7.37 -23.12
CA THR A 292 18.03 -6.54 -23.96
C THR A 292 17.06 -7.44 -24.72
N LEU A 293 15.77 -7.31 -24.40
CA LEU A 293 14.68 -7.92 -25.14
C LEU A 293 14.16 -6.91 -26.17
N VAL A 294 14.30 -7.26 -27.45
CA VAL A 294 13.87 -6.45 -28.59
C VAL A 294 12.57 -7.02 -29.15
N ASN A 295 11.67 -6.13 -29.56
CA ASN A 295 10.36 -6.45 -30.13
C ASN A 295 9.46 -7.28 -29.20
N LEU A 296 9.48 -7.01 -27.89
CA LEU A 296 8.44 -7.54 -27.00
C LEU A 296 7.09 -6.93 -27.43
N PRO A 297 6.09 -7.73 -27.83
CA PRO A 297 4.81 -7.20 -28.29
C PRO A 297 4.08 -6.45 -27.17
N GLY A 298 3.14 -5.57 -27.52
CA GLY A 298 2.27 -4.91 -26.54
C GLY A 298 1.49 -5.95 -25.72
N ASN A 299 1.33 -5.71 -24.42
CA ASN A 299 0.87 -6.68 -23.42
C ASN A 299 1.82 -7.87 -23.18
N GLY A 300 3.06 -7.81 -23.67
CA GLY A 300 4.07 -8.82 -23.40
C GLY A 300 4.34 -8.98 -21.91
N LYS A 301 4.67 -10.21 -21.51
CA LYS A 301 4.91 -10.63 -20.14
C LYS A 301 6.37 -11.03 -19.94
N VAL A 302 6.96 -10.53 -18.85
CA VAL A 302 8.29 -10.92 -18.39
C VAL A 302 8.19 -11.45 -16.96
N THR A 303 8.63 -12.69 -16.74
CA THR A 303 8.67 -13.33 -15.42
C THR A 303 10.11 -13.42 -14.92
N LEU A 304 10.38 -12.82 -13.76
CA LEU A 304 11.67 -12.84 -13.08
C LEU A 304 11.59 -13.81 -11.90
N THR A 305 12.49 -14.80 -11.85
CA THR A 305 12.50 -15.84 -10.79
C THR A 305 13.68 -15.73 -9.82
N GLY A 306 14.45 -14.65 -9.90
CA GLY A 306 15.59 -14.41 -9.02
C GLY A 306 16.18 -13.01 -9.20
N ALA A 307 17.25 -12.74 -8.45
CA ALA A 307 17.87 -11.42 -8.37
C ALA A 307 18.59 -11.00 -9.66
N GLY A 308 18.56 -9.70 -9.95
CA GLY A 308 19.20 -9.09 -11.12
C GLY A 308 19.57 -7.63 -10.91
N THR A 309 20.39 -7.09 -11.81
CA THR A 309 20.79 -5.68 -11.79
C THR A 309 19.97 -4.85 -12.77
N ALA A 310 19.92 -5.22 -14.04
CA ALA A 310 19.24 -4.46 -15.08
C ALA A 310 18.86 -5.31 -16.30
N PHE A 311 17.80 -4.89 -16.98
CA PHE A 311 17.48 -5.32 -18.34
C PHE A 311 16.67 -4.26 -19.08
N THR A 312 16.64 -4.37 -20.40
CA THR A 312 15.94 -3.46 -21.30
C THR A 312 14.84 -4.22 -22.03
N ILE A 313 13.66 -3.61 -22.09
CA ILE A 313 12.55 -4.01 -22.95
C ILE A 313 12.40 -2.92 -24.00
N SER A 314 12.36 -3.30 -25.27
CA SER A 314 12.17 -2.36 -26.36
C SER A 314 11.21 -2.91 -27.41
N ASN A 315 10.44 -2.00 -27.99
CA ASN A 315 9.65 -2.24 -29.19
C ASN A 315 9.52 -0.89 -29.90
N ALA A 316 9.72 -0.86 -31.22
CA ALA A 316 9.55 0.36 -31.99
C ALA A 316 8.11 0.91 -31.90
N ALA A 317 7.12 0.04 -31.66
CA ALA A 317 5.72 0.43 -31.48
C ALA A 317 5.46 1.26 -30.21
N PHE A 318 6.30 1.11 -29.17
CA PHE A 318 6.21 1.95 -27.96
C PHE A 318 6.55 3.41 -28.27
N ALA A 319 7.36 3.65 -29.31
CA ALA A 319 7.68 4.99 -29.75
C ALA A 319 6.48 5.58 -30.54
N GLY A 320 5.62 6.32 -29.84
CA GLY A 320 4.47 7.02 -30.42
C GLY A 320 3.12 6.33 -30.18
N GLY A 321 3.12 5.15 -29.56
CA GLY A 321 1.92 4.61 -28.92
C GLY A 321 1.54 5.43 -27.68
N VAL A 322 0.29 5.27 -27.23
CA VAL A 322 -0.27 6.07 -26.12
C VAL A 322 -0.85 5.21 -24.99
N ASN A 323 -0.85 3.89 -25.17
CA ASN A 323 -1.47 2.90 -24.30
C ASN A 323 -0.62 1.62 -24.24
N ASP A 324 0.70 1.73 -24.35
CA ASP A 324 1.58 0.57 -24.36
C ASP A 324 1.64 -0.07 -22.96
N ILE A 325 1.47 -1.39 -22.93
CA ILE A 325 1.38 -2.18 -21.70
C ILE A 325 2.52 -3.20 -21.66
N VAL A 326 3.20 -3.25 -20.51
CA VAL A 326 4.13 -4.32 -20.15
C VAL A 326 3.67 -5.00 -18.86
N ASN A 327 3.71 -6.33 -18.84
CA ASN A 327 3.40 -7.13 -17.67
C ASN A 327 4.68 -7.72 -17.07
N LEU A 328 4.95 -7.45 -15.80
CA LEU A 328 6.05 -8.03 -15.03
C LEU A 328 5.49 -8.99 -13.98
N THR A 329 6.10 -10.15 -13.84
CA THR A 329 5.86 -11.08 -12.73
C THR A 329 7.16 -11.29 -11.98
N LEU A 330 7.17 -11.01 -10.68
CA LEU A 330 8.30 -11.18 -9.78
C LEU A 330 8.02 -12.39 -8.90
N THR A 331 8.75 -13.48 -9.08
CA THR A 331 8.54 -14.73 -8.36
C THR A 331 9.68 -14.95 -7.37
N ASP A 332 9.32 -14.92 -6.09
CA ASP A 332 10.22 -15.15 -4.97
C ASP A 332 9.83 -16.45 -4.26
N GLY A 333 10.78 -17.35 -4.05
CA GLY A 333 10.60 -18.57 -3.25
C GLY A 333 11.54 -18.61 -2.04
N SER A 334 12.21 -17.51 -1.76
CA SER A 334 13.18 -17.36 -0.69
C SER A 334 12.54 -16.83 0.59
N THR A 335 13.27 -16.88 1.70
CA THR A 335 12.76 -16.46 3.02
C THR A 335 12.93 -14.95 3.28
N GLY A 336 13.25 -14.14 2.26
CA GLY A 336 13.51 -12.70 2.39
C GLY A 336 13.39 -11.98 1.05
N GLY A 337 13.37 -10.65 1.06
CA GLY A 337 13.11 -9.87 -0.16
C GLY A 337 14.18 -10.04 -1.25
N VAL A 338 13.74 -10.30 -2.47
CA VAL A 338 14.58 -10.40 -3.67
C VAL A 338 14.63 -9.05 -4.40
N ALA A 339 15.84 -8.66 -4.82
CA ALA A 339 16.05 -7.49 -5.66
C ALA A 339 16.12 -7.88 -7.13
N PHE A 340 15.01 -7.75 -7.85
CA PHE A 340 14.84 -8.27 -9.21
C PHE A 340 15.53 -7.41 -10.28
N ALA A 341 15.65 -6.10 -10.06
CA ALA A 341 16.42 -5.19 -10.92
C ALA A 341 16.88 -3.95 -10.13
N THR A 342 18.05 -4.04 -9.48
CA THR A 342 18.57 -2.98 -8.60
C THR A 342 18.93 -1.68 -9.34
N THR A 343 19.56 -1.80 -10.51
CA THR A 343 19.91 -0.66 -11.38
C THR A 343 18.75 -0.26 -12.29
N GLY A 344 17.94 -1.24 -12.70
CA GLY A 344 16.57 -1.00 -13.14
C GLY A 344 16.18 -1.59 -14.49
N VAL A 345 14.88 -1.54 -14.74
CA VAL A 345 14.24 -1.96 -16.00
C VAL A 345 14.07 -0.74 -16.89
N THR A 346 14.66 -0.79 -18.09
CA THR A 346 14.49 0.27 -19.09
C THR A 346 13.43 -0.15 -20.09
N ALA A 347 12.33 0.60 -20.17
CA ALA A 347 11.33 0.47 -21.23
C ALA A 347 10.79 1.85 -21.59
N SER A 348 11.36 2.47 -22.63
CA SER A 348 10.95 3.81 -23.07
C SER A 348 9.65 3.73 -23.89
N GLY A 349 8.76 4.72 -23.73
CA GLY A 349 7.49 4.77 -24.46
C GLY A 349 6.41 3.82 -23.93
N VAL A 350 6.59 3.22 -22.75
CA VAL A 350 5.54 2.40 -22.10
C VAL A 350 4.72 3.28 -21.18
N GLU A 351 3.40 3.31 -21.32
CA GLU A 351 2.50 4.09 -20.45
C GLU A 351 1.99 3.31 -19.24
N THR A 352 1.81 1.99 -19.36
CA THR A 352 1.24 1.16 -18.30
C THR A 352 2.14 -0.03 -17.99
N VAL A 353 2.44 -0.21 -16.70
CA VAL A 353 3.20 -1.36 -16.21
C VAL A 353 2.36 -2.08 -15.16
N ASN A 354 2.03 -3.33 -15.45
CA ASN A 354 1.40 -4.22 -14.48
C ASN A 354 2.51 -5.05 -13.82
N ILE A 355 2.50 -5.13 -12.49
CA ILE A 355 3.49 -5.87 -11.70
C ILE A 355 2.75 -6.85 -10.80
N THR A 356 3.04 -8.14 -10.93
CA THR A 356 2.57 -9.17 -9.99
C THR A 356 3.75 -9.65 -9.16
N VAL A 357 3.66 -9.54 -7.84
CA VAL A 357 4.69 -9.99 -6.89
C VAL A 357 4.20 -11.25 -6.17
N SER A 358 4.86 -12.37 -6.45
CA SER A 358 4.44 -13.70 -6.01
C SER A 358 5.47 -14.28 -5.04
N ASP A 359 5.07 -14.52 -3.80
CA ASP A 359 5.75 -15.41 -2.87
C ASP A 359 5.24 -16.84 -3.09
N THR A 360 6.16 -17.73 -3.43
CA THR A 360 5.94 -19.14 -3.78
C THR A 360 6.30 -20.11 -2.66
N GLN A 361 6.70 -19.60 -1.49
CA GLN A 361 6.85 -20.44 -0.31
C GLN A 361 5.51 -21.12 0.03
N LEU A 362 5.59 -22.28 0.70
CA LEU A 362 4.40 -23.00 1.17
C LEU A 362 3.50 -22.14 2.08
N THR A 363 4.11 -21.21 2.83
CA THR A 363 3.42 -20.27 3.72
C THR A 363 3.99 -18.86 3.56
N PRO A 364 3.43 -18.02 2.67
CA PRO A 364 3.82 -16.62 2.54
C PRO A 364 3.55 -15.83 3.83
N THR A 365 4.50 -14.99 4.25
CA THR A 365 4.39 -14.21 5.50
C THR A 365 4.10 -12.72 5.29
N GLY A 366 4.41 -12.18 4.11
CA GLY A 366 4.36 -10.74 3.87
C GLY A 366 5.34 -9.92 4.73
N ALA A 367 6.34 -10.55 5.35
CA ALA A 367 7.24 -9.88 6.31
C ALA A 367 8.29 -8.98 5.65
N PHE A 368 8.46 -9.07 4.33
CA PHE A 368 9.47 -8.35 3.57
C PHE A 368 8.89 -7.83 2.25
N ASN A 369 9.58 -6.85 1.68
CA ASN A 369 9.30 -6.34 0.35
C ASN A 369 10.38 -6.83 -0.63
N ASN A 370 9.93 -7.29 -1.79
CA ASN A 370 10.78 -7.40 -2.97
C ASN A 370 11.14 -6.01 -3.49
N SER A 371 12.14 -5.89 -4.36
CA SER A 371 12.49 -4.58 -4.94
C SER A 371 12.66 -4.59 -6.45
N LEU A 372 12.22 -3.49 -7.06
CA LEU A 372 12.31 -3.24 -8.49
C LEU A 372 12.57 -1.75 -8.75
N THR A 373 13.58 -1.44 -9.54
CA THR A 373 13.80 -0.10 -10.10
C THR A 373 13.27 -0.05 -11.53
N TRP A 374 12.50 0.98 -11.87
CA TRP A 374 11.99 1.24 -13.21
C TRP A 374 12.51 2.59 -13.72
N LEU A 375 13.13 2.57 -14.90
CA LEU A 375 13.78 3.73 -15.50
C LEU A 375 12.98 4.34 -16.67
N GLY A 376 11.95 3.66 -17.16
CA GLY A 376 11.08 4.19 -18.24
C GLY A 376 10.26 5.38 -17.75
N ASN A 377 10.56 6.59 -18.26
CA ASN A 377 9.96 7.84 -17.79
C ASN A 377 8.62 8.20 -18.46
N SER A 378 8.14 7.39 -19.41
CA SER A 378 6.84 7.57 -20.09
C SER A 378 5.66 6.99 -19.31
N VAL A 379 5.92 6.23 -18.25
CA VAL A 379 4.87 5.52 -17.50
C VAL A 379 3.94 6.51 -16.81
N LYS A 380 2.64 6.29 -17.01
CA LYS A 380 1.52 6.99 -16.38
C LYS A 380 0.85 6.14 -15.30
N SER A 381 0.87 4.82 -15.46
CA SER A 381 0.20 3.87 -14.56
C SER A 381 1.11 2.72 -14.12
N PHE A 382 1.23 2.54 -12.81
CA PHE A 382 1.66 1.28 -12.21
C PHE A 382 0.45 0.59 -11.55
N ASN A 383 0.20 -0.67 -11.90
CA ASN A 383 -0.77 -1.52 -11.23
C ASN A 383 -0.02 -2.69 -10.57
N VAL A 384 -0.06 -2.79 -9.26
CA VAL A 384 0.71 -3.77 -8.49
C VAL A 384 -0.23 -4.72 -7.75
N SER A 385 -0.01 -6.02 -7.94
CA SER A 385 -0.80 -7.09 -7.33
C SER A 385 0.07 -8.22 -6.80
N GLY A 386 -0.55 -9.15 -6.07
CA GLY A 386 0.08 -10.41 -5.67
C GLY A 386 0.02 -10.66 -4.16
N ASN A 387 0.83 -11.58 -3.67
CA ASN A 387 0.84 -12.06 -2.29
C ASN A 387 2.18 -11.77 -1.58
N ALA A 388 2.92 -10.77 -2.04
CA ALA A 388 4.17 -10.32 -1.45
C ALA A 388 4.32 -8.80 -1.57
N GLY A 389 5.11 -8.20 -0.66
CA GLY A 389 5.35 -6.75 -0.64
C GLY A 389 6.30 -6.28 -1.74
N LEU A 390 6.26 -4.98 -2.06
CA LEU A 390 7.10 -4.35 -3.09
C LEU A 390 7.65 -2.99 -2.66
N THR A 391 8.95 -2.82 -2.87
CA THR A 391 9.63 -1.53 -2.91
C THR A 391 9.84 -1.15 -4.38
N LEU A 392 9.08 -0.17 -4.85
CA LEU A 392 9.15 0.33 -6.22
C LEU A 392 9.95 1.64 -6.25
N THR A 393 11.02 1.67 -7.03
CA THR A 393 11.73 2.91 -7.38
C THR A 393 11.36 3.28 -8.81
N ALA A 394 10.70 4.42 -9.02
CA ALA A 394 10.34 4.90 -10.35
C ALA A 394 10.39 6.43 -10.40
N ASN A 395 11.01 6.97 -11.46
CA ASN A 395 11.29 8.40 -11.56
C ASN A 395 10.42 9.14 -12.59
N SER A 396 9.30 8.55 -13.00
CA SER A 396 8.39 9.20 -13.95
C SER A 396 7.67 10.37 -13.27
N THR A 397 7.73 11.55 -13.88
CA THR A 397 6.96 12.73 -13.49
C THR A 397 5.54 12.73 -14.09
N ALA A 398 5.28 11.82 -15.04
CA ALA A 398 4.00 11.70 -15.76
C ALA A 398 3.00 10.74 -15.09
N LEU A 399 3.34 10.17 -13.93
CA LEU A 399 2.46 9.24 -13.22
C LEU A 399 1.16 9.94 -12.80
N THR A 400 0.04 9.33 -13.19
CA THR A 400 -1.31 9.67 -12.72
C THR A 400 -1.92 8.57 -11.87
N THR A 401 -1.37 7.35 -11.94
CA THR A 401 -1.84 6.19 -11.17
C THR A 401 -0.67 5.36 -10.65
N VAL A 402 -0.65 5.11 -9.35
CA VAL A 402 0.18 4.07 -8.71
C VAL A 402 -0.72 3.29 -7.78
N ASP A 403 -1.22 2.14 -8.24
CA ASP A 403 -2.20 1.34 -7.50
C ASP A 403 -1.56 0.05 -7.02
N ALA A 404 -1.20 -0.02 -5.74
CA ALA A 404 -0.70 -1.24 -5.09
C ALA A 404 -1.77 -1.99 -4.27
N SER A 405 -3.05 -1.62 -4.42
CA SER A 405 -4.14 -2.23 -3.64
C SER A 405 -4.37 -3.71 -3.95
N GLY A 406 -3.82 -4.21 -5.06
CA GLY A 406 -3.84 -5.63 -5.39
C GLY A 406 -2.86 -6.49 -4.58
N ILE A 407 -1.98 -5.89 -3.78
CA ILE A 407 -1.09 -6.62 -2.86
C ILE A 407 -1.90 -7.11 -1.66
N THR A 408 -2.00 -8.42 -1.52
CA THR A 408 -2.79 -9.11 -0.49
C THR A 408 -2.00 -9.42 0.79
N LEU A 409 -0.67 -9.50 0.70
CA LEU A 409 0.25 -9.70 1.82
C LEU A 409 1.53 -8.90 1.57
N GLY A 410 2.09 -8.32 2.63
CA GLY A 410 3.29 -7.48 2.58
C GLY A 410 3.00 -6.02 2.24
N GLY A 411 4.00 -5.17 2.49
CA GLY A 411 3.87 -3.72 2.39
C GLY A 411 4.13 -3.16 1.00
N PHE A 412 3.88 -1.87 0.83
CA PHE A 412 4.25 -1.12 -0.38
C PHE A 412 5.13 0.07 -0.02
N THR A 413 6.30 0.18 -0.66
CA THR A 413 7.21 1.31 -0.48
C THR A 413 7.43 2.01 -1.81
N TRP A 414 7.18 3.32 -1.84
CA TRP A 414 7.34 4.13 -3.04
C TRP A 414 7.64 5.60 -2.69
N THR A 415 8.48 6.23 -3.50
CA THR A 415 8.75 7.67 -3.44
C THR A 415 8.43 8.29 -4.79
N ALA A 416 7.57 9.30 -4.79
CA ALA A 416 7.17 10.01 -5.98
C ALA A 416 8.28 10.97 -6.46
N SER A 417 8.37 11.12 -7.77
CA SER A 417 9.06 12.25 -8.40
C SER A 417 8.19 13.51 -8.38
N ALA A 418 8.64 14.58 -9.04
CA ALA A 418 7.86 15.80 -9.23
C ALA A 418 6.67 15.57 -10.17
N LEU A 419 5.61 14.96 -9.64
CA LEU A 419 4.38 14.67 -10.39
C LEU A 419 3.79 15.97 -10.93
N THR A 420 3.61 16.04 -12.24
CA THR A 420 3.13 17.25 -12.95
C THR A 420 1.61 17.27 -13.14
N GLY A 421 0.94 16.13 -12.92
CA GLY A 421 -0.51 15.99 -12.96
C GLY A 421 -1.02 15.37 -11.66
N THR A 422 -2.32 15.51 -11.39
CA THR A 422 -2.93 14.90 -10.21
C THR A 422 -2.82 13.39 -10.28
N ALA A 423 -2.30 12.77 -9.23
CA ALA A 423 -2.09 11.32 -9.17
C ALA A 423 -2.98 10.63 -8.14
N THR A 424 -3.52 9.48 -8.52
CA THR A 424 -4.18 8.55 -7.59
C THR A 424 -3.17 7.51 -7.15
N VAL A 425 -2.96 7.40 -5.84
CA VAL A 425 -1.95 6.52 -5.24
C VAL A 425 -2.65 5.63 -4.22
N LYS A 426 -2.51 4.32 -4.35
CA LYS A 426 -3.02 3.36 -3.37
C LYS A 426 -1.90 2.50 -2.83
N GLY A 427 -1.83 2.39 -1.50
CA GLY A 427 -0.98 1.43 -0.82
C GLY A 427 -1.46 -0.02 -0.99
N SER A 428 -0.68 -0.95 -0.45
CA SER A 428 -1.10 -2.34 -0.24
C SER A 428 -2.34 -2.42 0.66
N ALA A 429 -3.15 -3.46 0.46
CA ALA A 429 -4.42 -3.60 1.19
C ALA A 429 -4.23 -3.91 2.69
N SER A 430 -3.16 -4.65 3.05
CA SER A 430 -3.00 -5.23 4.39
C SER A 430 -1.64 -4.96 5.04
N GLY A 431 -0.61 -4.62 4.27
CA GLY A 431 0.74 -4.37 4.80
C GLY A 431 0.98 -2.90 5.13
N THR A 432 2.09 -2.64 5.84
CA THR A 432 2.59 -1.29 6.09
C THR A 432 2.97 -0.62 4.77
N ASN A 433 2.36 0.53 4.50
CA ASN A 433 2.76 1.36 3.36
C ASN A 433 3.74 2.44 3.80
N THR A 434 4.80 2.65 3.03
CA THR A 434 5.75 3.76 3.23
C THR A 434 5.81 4.56 1.94
N VAL A 435 5.06 5.67 1.90
CA VAL A 435 4.81 6.42 0.67
C VAL A 435 5.19 7.88 0.84
N ASN A 436 6.17 8.34 0.05
CA ASN A 436 6.60 9.73 0.08
C ASN A 436 6.22 10.45 -1.22
N MET A 437 5.28 11.38 -1.13
CA MET A 437 4.78 12.22 -2.22
C MET A 437 5.17 13.69 -2.06
N ASN A 438 6.18 13.99 -1.24
CA ASN A 438 6.59 15.37 -0.96
C ASN A 438 7.15 16.12 -2.18
N SER A 439 7.65 15.41 -3.18
CA SER A 439 8.17 16.04 -4.39
C SER A 439 7.07 16.47 -5.36
N ALA A 440 5.82 16.02 -5.17
CA ALA A 440 4.73 16.28 -6.10
C ALA A 440 4.45 17.79 -6.23
N THR A 441 4.25 18.24 -7.48
CA THR A 441 3.94 19.64 -7.81
C THR A 441 2.47 19.84 -8.17
N ALA A 442 1.73 18.74 -8.31
CA ALA A 442 0.28 18.70 -8.43
C ALA A 442 -0.31 17.88 -7.26
N GLY A 443 -1.62 17.99 -7.05
CA GLY A 443 -2.30 17.29 -5.96
C GLY A 443 -2.19 15.76 -6.04
N VAL A 444 -2.20 15.09 -4.89
CA VAL A 444 -2.21 13.62 -4.82
C VAL A 444 -3.45 13.12 -4.09
N ASN A 445 -4.00 11.99 -4.52
CA ASN A 445 -5.09 11.31 -3.86
C ASN A 445 -4.59 9.96 -3.33
N TYR A 446 -4.24 9.93 -2.04
CA TYR A 446 -3.71 8.74 -1.39
C TYR A 446 -4.82 7.94 -0.69
N THR A 447 -4.81 6.62 -0.89
CA THR A 447 -5.61 5.67 -0.10
C THR A 447 -4.71 4.58 0.45
N GLY A 448 -4.72 4.43 1.77
CA GLY A 448 -4.02 3.40 2.50
C GLY A 448 -4.79 2.09 2.63
N GLY A 449 -4.28 1.23 3.51
CA GLY A 449 -4.81 -0.11 3.76
C GLY A 449 -5.21 -0.34 5.21
N THR A 450 -5.09 -1.58 5.68
CA THR A 450 -5.26 -1.92 7.10
C THR A 450 -3.95 -2.02 7.88
N GLY A 451 -2.81 -1.90 7.20
CA GLY A 451 -1.49 -1.88 7.82
C GLY A 451 -1.15 -0.49 8.36
N ASN A 452 -0.10 -0.41 9.17
CA ASN A 452 0.38 0.87 9.69
C ASN A 452 1.04 1.67 8.56
N ASP A 453 0.39 2.72 8.08
CA ASP A 453 0.89 3.53 6.97
C ASP A 453 1.75 4.69 7.45
N ASN A 454 2.83 4.97 6.71
CA ASN A 454 3.72 6.09 6.92
C ASN A 454 3.80 6.92 5.62
N VAL A 455 3.11 8.05 5.61
CA VAL A 455 2.86 8.83 4.39
C VAL A 455 3.37 10.25 4.55
N THR A 456 4.05 10.78 3.54
CA THR A 456 4.46 12.19 3.47
C THR A 456 3.87 12.87 2.24
N ILE A 457 3.26 14.05 2.40
CA ILE A 457 2.61 14.80 1.32
C ILE A 457 3.10 16.25 1.30
N ASN A 458 3.31 16.79 0.10
CA ASN A 458 3.40 18.23 -0.11
C ASN A 458 2.00 18.83 -0.07
N ALA A 459 1.64 19.41 1.07
CA ALA A 459 0.32 19.94 1.33
C ALA A 459 0.14 21.39 0.85
N THR A 460 1.15 21.99 0.21
CA THR A 460 1.02 23.29 -0.48
C THR A 460 0.12 23.20 -1.73
N VAL A 461 -0.10 21.99 -2.22
CA VAL A 461 -1.05 21.67 -3.28
C VAL A 461 -2.19 20.85 -2.70
N SER A 462 -3.43 21.19 -3.09
CA SER A 462 -4.62 20.49 -2.58
C SER A 462 -4.55 19.00 -2.88
N SER A 463 -4.54 18.20 -1.82
CA SER A 463 -4.36 16.75 -1.87
C SER A 463 -5.37 16.05 -0.96
N THR A 464 -5.53 14.75 -1.13
CA THR A 464 -6.31 13.92 -0.21
C THR A 464 -5.47 12.77 0.32
N ALA A 465 -5.69 12.40 1.58
CA ALA A 465 -5.14 11.18 2.16
C ALA A 465 -6.18 10.53 3.07
N ALA A 466 -6.53 9.28 2.76
CA ALA A 466 -7.27 8.41 3.67
C ALA A 466 -6.35 7.24 4.03
N LEU A 467 -5.80 7.23 5.25
CA LEU A 467 -4.78 6.25 5.64
C LEU A 467 -5.38 4.87 5.97
N GLY A 468 -6.65 4.81 6.36
CA GLY A 468 -7.38 3.56 6.52
C GLY A 468 -7.43 3.07 7.96
N ASN A 469 -7.14 1.80 8.21
CA ASN A 469 -7.03 1.28 9.56
C ASN A 469 -5.56 1.21 9.98
N GLY A 470 -5.30 0.87 11.23
CA GLY A 470 -3.93 0.71 11.75
C GLY A 470 -3.41 1.99 12.40
N ASN A 471 -2.22 1.94 12.97
CA ASN A 471 -1.62 3.11 13.61
C ASN A 471 -0.82 3.89 12.56
N ASN A 472 -1.45 4.87 11.95
CA ASN A 472 -0.89 5.56 10.79
C ASN A 472 -0.12 6.82 11.20
N SER A 473 0.79 7.24 10.32
CA SER A 473 1.57 8.47 10.43
C SER A 473 1.47 9.24 9.13
N LEU A 474 0.99 10.48 9.21
CA LEU A 474 0.95 11.41 8.10
C LEU A 474 1.80 12.63 8.41
N ALA A 475 2.73 12.93 7.51
CA ALA A 475 3.53 14.13 7.58
C ALA A 475 3.19 15.09 6.44
N LEU A 476 2.86 16.33 6.80
CA LEU A 476 2.46 17.38 5.87
C LEU A 476 3.55 18.46 5.80
N ASN A 477 3.99 18.75 4.58
CA ASN A 477 4.89 19.87 4.29
C ASN A 477 4.10 21.03 3.67
N GLY A 478 4.29 22.24 4.19
CA GLY A 478 3.67 23.44 3.64
C GLY A 478 3.32 24.47 4.71
N VAL A 479 3.24 25.74 4.31
CA VAL A 479 2.72 26.82 5.16
C VAL A 479 1.20 26.77 5.14
N THR A 480 0.57 26.98 3.97
CA THR A 480 -0.88 26.79 3.80
C THR A 480 -1.15 25.34 3.46
N ILE A 481 -1.84 24.64 4.36
CA ILE A 481 -2.25 23.24 4.19
C ILE A 481 -3.61 23.23 3.49
N LEU A 482 -3.70 22.51 2.38
CA LEU A 482 -4.92 22.40 1.57
C LEU A 482 -5.37 20.95 1.42
N GLY A 483 -6.69 20.73 1.34
CA GLY A 483 -7.28 19.42 1.01
C GLY A 483 -7.85 18.67 2.21
N THR A 484 -7.93 17.34 2.12
CA THR A 484 -8.62 16.49 3.11
C THR A 484 -7.76 15.33 3.56
N TYR A 485 -7.50 15.24 4.85
CA TYR A 485 -6.62 14.24 5.43
C TYR A 485 -7.31 13.54 6.60
N THR A 486 -7.42 12.21 6.52
CA THR A 486 -8.06 11.38 7.54
C THR A 486 -7.12 10.25 7.99
N GLY A 487 -6.82 10.17 9.29
CA GLY A 487 -6.04 9.06 9.86
C GLY A 487 -6.81 7.73 9.83
N GLY A 488 -8.11 7.78 10.15
CA GLY A 488 -9.01 6.65 10.02
C GLY A 488 -9.26 5.96 11.35
N THR A 489 -9.04 4.64 11.44
CA THR A 489 -9.17 3.91 12.72
C THR A 489 -7.81 3.45 13.21
N GLY A 490 -7.57 3.57 14.51
CA GLY A 490 -6.30 3.22 15.14
C GLY A 490 -5.84 4.36 16.03
N THR A 491 -4.54 4.40 16.34
CA THR A 491 -3.90 5.57 16.96
C THR A 491 -3.03 6.24 15.93
N ASP A 492 -3.55 7.31 15.34
CA ASP A 492 -2.99 8.00 14.19
C ASP A 492 -2.22 9.26 14.61
N SER A 493 -1.16 9.58 13.86
CA SER A 493 -0.26 10.69 14.16
C SER A 493 -0.15 11.66 12.99
N LEU A 494 -0.35 12.94 13.25
CA LEU A 494 -0.11 14.03 12.30
C LEU A 494 1.20 14.75 12.64
N ALA A 495 2.08 14.93 11.66
CA ALA A 495 3.29 15.72 11.77
C ALA A 495 3.25 16.94 10.82
N LEU A 496 3.58 18.11 11.35
CA LEU A 496 3.66 19.37 10.60
C LEU A 496 5.12 19.84 10.60
N PHE A 497 5.70 20.01 9.40
CA PHE A 497 7.13 20.36 9.25
C PHE A 497 7.39 21.85 9.01
N SER A 498 6.36 22.65 8.80
CA SER A 498 6.48 24.11 8.74
C SER A 498 6.51 24.69 10.16
N SER A 499 7.30 25.76 10.36
CA SER A 499 7.26 26.56 11.59
C SER A 499 6.04 27.47 11.67
N THR A 500 5.28 27.62 10.58
CA THR A 500 4.04 28.42 10.55
C THR A 500 2.93 27.67 9.80
N PRO A 501 2.50 26.48 10.25
CA PRO A 501 1.51 25.70 9.53
C PRO A 501 0.12 26.31 9.72
N ASP A 502 -0.61 26.50 8.63
CA ASP A 502 -1.99 26.98 8.60
C ASP A 502 -2.91 25.89 8.06
N LEU A 503 -3.70 25.33 8.97
CA LEU A 503 -4.63 24.23 8.73
C LEU A 503 -6.02 24.74 8.37
N SER A 504 -6.29 26.06 8.46
CA SER A 504 -7.65 26.61 8.37
C SER A 504 -8.38 26.30 7.05
N ASN A 505 -7.63 25.99 5.99
CA ASN A 505 -8.15 25.65 4.66
C ASN A 505 -8.16 24.14 4.35
N ALA A 506 -7.83 23.29 5.32
CA ALA A 506 -7.83 21.84 5.19
C ALA A 506 -8.90 21.19 6.09
N THR A 507 -9.38 20.02 5.67
CA THR A 507 -10.14 19.12 6.54
C THR A 507 -9.17 18.12 7.15
N ILE A 508 -9.02 18.14 8.48
CA ILE A 508 -8.13 17.24 9.24
C ILE A 508 -8.99 16.51 10.27
N THR A 509 -9.04 15.19 10.19
CA THR A 509 -9.88 14.36 11.07
C THR A 509 -9.24 13.03 11.41
N GLY A 510 -9.55 12.48 12.59
CA GLY A 510 -9.14 11.12 12.97
C GLY A 510 -7.64 11.01 13.23
N PHE A 511 -7.05 12.01 13.90
CA PHE A 511 -5.69 11.94 14.41
C PHE A 511 -5.70 12.16 15.92
N GLU A 512 -5.09 11.25 16.67
CA GLU A 512 -4.99 11.36 18.13
C GLU A 512 -3.72 12.11 18.54
N ASN A 513 -2.63 11.92 17.81
CA ASN A 513 -1.33 12.51 18.12
C ASN A 513 -0.98 13.66 17.15
N LEU A 514 -0.25 14.66 17.68
CA LEU A 514 0.27 15.79 16.91
C LEU A 514 1.76 15.95 17.17
N THR A 515 2.54 16.17 16.11
CA THR A 515 3.93 16.60 16.20
C THR A 515 4.11 17.87 15.40
N VAL A 516 4.74 18.88 16.00
CA VAL A 516 5.08 20.15 15.36
C VAL A 516 6.56 20.46 15.54
N THR A 517 7.10 21.30 14.67
CA THR A 517 8.49 21.79 14.81
C THR A 517 8.64 22.72 16.01
N ASN A 518 9.86 22.86 16.50
CA ASN A 518 10.16 23.80 17.60
C ASN A 518 9.77 25.24 17.26
N ASN A 519 9.17 25.93 18.23
CA ASN A 519 8.65 27.29 18.12
C ASN A 519 7.62 27.45 16.99
N ALA A 520 6.80 26.43 16.74
CA ALA A 520 5.77 26.50 15.71
C ALA A 520 4.70 27.55 16.05
N ASN A 521 4.28 28.31 15.05
CA ASN A 521 3.17 29.25 15.09
C ASN A 521 2.02 28.70 14.23
N ILE A 522 1.16 27.91 14.86
CA ILE A 522 0.11 27.10 14.22
C ILE A 522 -1.15 27.93 14.08
N THR A 523 -1.78 27.91 12.91
CA THR A 523 -3.12 28.48 12.69
C THR A 523 -4.11 27.35 12.42
N ALA A 524 -5.18 27.26 13.22
CA ALA A 524 -6.15 26.17 13.11
C ALA A 524 -7.52 26.58 13.69
N THR A 525 -8.56 25.81 13.38
CA THR A 525 -9.86 25.91 14.06
C THR A 525 -9.84 25.16 15.39
N ILE A 526 -10.78 25.48 16.29
CA ILE A 526 -10.97 24.72 17.54
C ILE A 526 -11.26 23.25 17.24
N ALA A 527 -12.12 22.95 16.26
CA ALA A 527 -12.48 21.58 15.92
C ALA A 527 -11.27 20.74 15.46
N GLN A 528 -10.36 21.35 14.68
CA GLN A 528 -9.14 20.68 14.24
C GLN A 528 -8.18 20.39 15.38
N MET A 529 -8.08 21.25 16.39
CA MET A 529 -7.17 21.04 17.51
C MET A 529 -7.79 20.14 18.59
N SER A 530 -9.09 20.28 18.87
CA SER A 530 -9.77 19.52 19.91
C SER A 530 -9.89 18.01 19.64
N GLN A 531 -9.54 17.54 18.44
CA GLN A 531 -9.49 16.10 18.13
C GLN A 531 -8.28 15.40 18.76
N PHE A 532 -7.18 16.13 19.00
CA PHE A 532 -5.95 15.54 19.52
C PHE A 532 -6.13 15.18 21.00
N SER A 533 -6.23 13.88 21.26
CA SER A 533 -6.45 13.31 22.59
C SER A 533 -5.26 12.49 23.10
N GLY A 534 -4.29 12.22 22.22
CA GLY A 534 -3.08 11.46 22.51
C GLY A 534 -1.88 12.35 22.85
N THR A 535 -0.71 11.96 22.32
CA THR A 535 0.55 12.66 22.56
C THR A 535 0.69 13.87 21.64
N ILE A 536 0.98 15.02 22.23
CA ILE A 536 1.33 16.23 21.48
C ILE A 536 2.81 16.54 21.73
N ASN A 537 3.63 16.37 20.70
CA ASN A 537 5.04 16.69 20.71
C ASN A 537 5.26 18.09 20.11
N ALA A 538 5.48 19.05 21.01
CA ALA A 538 5.72 20.45 20.72
C ALA A 538 6.84 20.89 21.66
N ALA A 539 8.00 21.20 21.08
CA ALA A 539 9.22 21.45 21.84
C ALA A 539 9.71 22.87 21.61
N GLY A 540 9.53 23.74 22.61
CA GLY A 540 10.00 25.12 22.52
C GLY A 540 8.99 26.06 23.12
N THR A 541 8.66 27.11 22.38
CA THR A 541 7.63 28.06 22.74
C THR A 541 6.67 28.18 21.57
N GLU A 542 5.66 27.34 21.58
CA GLU A 542 4.69 27.26 20.50
C GLU A 542 3.58 28.29 20.65
N THR A 543 2.99 28.68 19.53
CA THR A 543 1.82 29.56 19.46
C THR A 543 0.72 28.88 18.69
N LEU A 544 -0.49 28.90 19.23
CA LEU A 544 -1.71 28.45 18.57
C LEU A 544 -2.65 29.63 18.33
N ASN A 545 -2.87 29.97 17.06
CA ASN A 545 -3.88 30.93 16.61
C ASN A 545 -5.15 30.18 16.25
N LEU A 546 -6.20 30.38 17.04
CA LEU A 546 -7.52 29.82 16.77
C LEU A 546 -8.30 30.74 15.83
N THR A 547 -8.87 30.18 14.77
CA THR A 547 -9.64 30.95 13.77
C THR A 547 -11.16 30.90 13.99
N THR A 548 -11.62 30.08 14.93
CA THR A 548 -13.04 29.92 15.29
C THR A 548 -13.21 30.11 16.79
N ALA A 549 -14.22 30.87 17.21
CA ALA A 549 -14.51 31.07 18.62
C ALA A 549 -15.24 29.86 19.23
N GLY A 550 -15.10 29.66 20.54
CA GLY A 550 -15.77 28.59 21.27
C GLY A 550 -15.00 28.11 22.51
N SER A 551 -15.31 26.90 22.97
CA SER A 551 -14.63 26.28 24.11
C SER A 551 -13.34 25.58 23.69
N PHE A 552 -12.25 25.84 24.40
CA PHE A 552 -10.95 25.20 24.13
C PHE A 552 -10.18 24.90 25.43
N ASN A 553 -9.58 23.72 25.50
CA ASN A 553 -8.69 23.33 26.59
C ASN A 553 -7.24 23.43 26.09
N ALA A 554 -6.40 24.12 26.83
CA ALA A 554 -4.98 24.21 26.54
C ALA A 554 -4.31 22.84 26.55
N PHE A 555 -3.32 22.67 25.69
CA PHE A 555 -2.43 21.51 25.71
C PHE A 555 -1.34 21.69 26.75
N ASN A 556 -0.84 20.59 27.31
CA ASN A 556 0.24 20.61 28.32
C ASN A 556 1.63 20.89 27.72
N THR A 557 1.72 21.12 26.41
CA THR A 557 2.98 21.31 25.66
C THR A 557 2.95 22.53 24.74
N ILE A 558 1.92 23.38 24.84
CA ILE A 558 1.81 24.62 24.05
C ILE A 558 1.61 25.79 25.00
N GLU A 559 2.38 26.86 24.80
CA GLU A 559 2.48 27.96 25.75
C GLU A 559 1.64 29.18 25.38
N ASN A 560 1.53 29.52 24.09
CA ASN A 560 0.84 30.75 23.66
C ASN A 560 -0.46 30.44 22.90
N TYR A 561 -1.52 31.15 23.25
CA TYR A 561 -2.84 30.99 22.65
C TYR A 561 -3.41 32.34 22.24
N ASN A 562 -3.74 32.49 20.96
CA ASN A 562 -4.51 33.62 20.44
C ASN A 562 -5.90 33.10 20.08
N LEU A 563 -6.91 33.53 20.84
CA LEU A 563 -8.28 33.11 20.63
C LEU A 563 -8.91 33.87 19.45
N ALA A 564 -9.94 33.27 18.85
CA ALA A 564 -10.61 33.87 17.71
C ALA A 564 -11.54 35.02 18.14
N ASN A 565 -11.92 35.88 17.20
CA ASN A 565 -12.99 36.84 17.42
C ASN A 565 -14.33 36.14 17.67
N GLY A 566 -15.06 36.58 18.70
CA GLY A 566 -16.31 35.98 19.15
C GLY A 566 -16.24 35.66 20.64
N THR A 567 -17.21 34.90 21.15
CA THR A 567 -17.23 34.45 22.55
C THR A 567 -16.40 33.18 22.70
N ASN A 568 -15.39 33.22 23.55
CA ASN A 568 -14.51 32.09 23.86
C ASN A 568 -14.65 31.62 25.31
N ASN A 569 -14.38 30.34 25.52
CA ASN A 569 -14.28 29.73 26.84
C ASN A 569 -13.00 28.90 26.93
N PHE A 570 -11.93 29.51 27.43
CA PHE A 570 -10.60 28.91 27.52
C PHE A 570 -10.38 28.27 28.89
N THR A 571 -9.84 27.05 28.91
CA THR A 571 -9.41 26.37 30.14
C THR A 571 -7.91 26.08 30.09
N SER A 572 -7.18 26.54 31.10
CA SER A 572 -5.72 26.41 31.15
C SER A 572 -5.22 24.99 31.44
N ALA A 573 -3.97 24.73 31.07
CA ALA A 573 -3.20 23.53 31.38
C ALA A 573 -2.19 23.80 32.52
N ASN A 574 -1.48 22.75 32.98
CA ASN A 574 -0.43 22.85 34.02
C ASN A 574 0.96 23.05 33.39
N VAL A 575 1.07 24.03 32.51
CA VAL A 575 2.28 24.44 31.78
C VAL A 575 2.27 25.97 31.68
N ALA A 576 3.42 26.59 31.37
CA ALA A 576 3.45 28.04 31.10
C ALA A 576 2.38 28.42 30.07
N VAL A 577 1.48 29.35 30.39
CA VAL A 577 0.38 29.77 29.50
C VAL A 577 0.30 31.29 29.40
N SER A 578 0.40 31.78 28.17
CA SER A 578 0.01 33.12 27.74
C SER A 578 -1.23 33.00 26.84
N VAL A 579 -2.30 33.71 27.16
CA VAL A 579 -3.53 33.71 26.35
C VAL A 579 -4.03 35.12 26.08
N ILE A 580 -4.45 35.38 24.84
CA ILE A 580 -5.07 36.63 24.40
C ILE A 580 -6.46 36.30 23.85
N GLY A 581 -7.48 36.98 24.36
CA GLY A 581 -8.87 36.91 23.92
C GLY A 581 -9.13 37.58 22.57
N GLY A 582 -10.36 37.44 22.10
CA GLY A 582 -10.85 38.01 20.85
C GLY A 582 -11.53 39.37 21.06
N THR A 583 -12.53 39.64 20.22
CA THR A 583 -13.37 40.84 20.31
C THR A 583 -14.74 40.63 20.97
N GLY A 584 -15.02 39.42 21.47
CA GLY A 584 -16.28 39.09 22.12
C GLY A 584 -16.09 38.90 23.62
N ALA A 585 -17.17 38.54 24.32
CA ALA A 585 -17.07 38.22 25.75
C ALA A 585 -16.38 36.88 25.95
N ASP A 586 -15.20 36.88 26.57
CA ASP A 586 -14.37 35.72 26.78
C ASP A 586 -14.36 35.28 28.25
N THR A 587 -14.30 33.97 28.46
CA THR A 587 -14.17 33.36 29.78
C THR A 587 -12.88 32.57 29.87
N PHE A 588 -12.07 32.90 30.87
CA PHE A 588 -10.77 32.30 31.14
C PHE A 588 -10.85 31.50 32.43
N ASN A 589 -10.60 30.20 32.39
CA ASN A 589 -10.72 29.32 33.55
C ASN A 589 -9.35 28.80 33.97
N PHE A 590 -8.97 29.15 35.19
CA PHE A 590 -7.72 28.76 35.83
C PHE A 590 -8.00 28.20 37.23
N THR A 591 -7.12 27.35 37.72
CA THR A 591 -6.98 27.06 39.15
C THR A 591 -5.97 28.02 39.75
N SER A 592 -6.02 28.24 41.06
CA SER A 592 -5.01 29.10 41.71
C SER A 592 -3.59 28.56 41.56
N ASN A 593 -3.42 27.23 41.50
CA ASN A 593 -2.12 26.64 41.19
C ASN A 593 -1.60 27.06 39.81
N GLN A 594 -2.49 27.12 38.82
CA GLN A 594 -2.13 27.58 37.47
C GLN A 594 -1.79 29.06 37.46
N ILE A 595 -2.55 29.92 38.13
CA ILE A 595 -2.22 31.34 38.23
C ILE A 595 -0.83 31.56 38.86
N ILE A 596 -0.53 30.84 39.93
CA ILE A 596 0.71 31.01 40.70
C ILE A 596 1.92 30.49 39.91
N ASN A 597 1.84 29.25 39.43
CA ASN A 597 3.01 28.53 38.93
C ASN A 597 3.17 28.54 37.41
N PHE A 598 2.10 28.85 36.68
CA PHE A 598 2.02 28.56 35.24
C PHE A 598 1.54 29.75 34.40
N LEU A 599 0.72 30.64 34.94
CA LEU A 599 0.26 31.81 34.18
C LEU A 599 1.42 32.78 33.96
N THR A 600 1.69 33.06 32.68
CA THR A 600 2.55 34.16 32.25
C THR A 600 1.70 35.40 32.01
N THR A 601 0.71 35.34 31.11
CA THR A 601 -0.23 36.46 30.84
C THR A 601 -1.63 35.99 30.46
N VAL A 602 -2.66 36.73 30.88
CA VAL A 602 -4.01 36.69 30.32
C VAL A 602 -4.35 38.11 29.88
N ASP A 603 -4.78 38.26 28.63
CA ASP A 603 -5.40 39.48 28.12
C ASP A 603 -6.79 39.13 27.61
N GLY A 604 -7.85 39.75 28.15
CA GLY A 604 -9.21 39.51 27.67
C GLY A 604 -9.45 40.05 26.27
N GLY A 605 -8.61 40.97 25.79
CA GLY A 605 -8.79 41.60 24.50
C GLY A 605 -9.87 42.69 24.56
N ASN A 606 -10.74 42.71 23.56
CA ASN A 606 -11.91 43.60 23.60
C ASN A 606 -13.12 42.78 23.98
N GLY A 607 -13.94 43.25 24.91
CA GLY A 607 -15.10 42.46 25.29
C GLY A 607 -15.60 42.84 26.66
N SER A 608 -16.39 41.94 27.22
CA SER A 608 -16.68 41.91 28.66
C SER A 608 -16.20 40.55 29.13
N ASP A 609 -15.04 40.54 29.75
CA ASP A 609 -14.23 39.36 29.92
C ASP A 609 -14.19 38.92 31.38
N VAL A 610 -14.16 37.60 31.57
CA VAL A 610 -14.30 36.97 32.88
C VAL A 610 -13.10 36.07 33.14
N LEU A 611 -12.39 36.29 34.24
CA LEU A 611 -11.38 35.38 34.76
C LEU A 611 -11.96 34.60 35.95
N ASN A 612 -12.13 33.29 35.77
CA ASN A 612 -12.52 32.37 36.83
C ASN A 612 -11.29 31.69 37.43
N ILE A 613 -11.16 31.72 38.76
CA ILE A 613 -10.07 31.12 39.51
C ILE A 613 -10.64 30.12 40.54
N GLY A 614 -10.37 28.83 40.31
CA GLY A 614 -10.78 27.73 41.18
C GLY A 614 -9.91 27.55 42.42
N ALA A 615 -10.52 27.06 43.50
CA ALA A 615 -9.91 26.95 44.83
C ALA A 615 -8.75 25.95 44.93
N THR A 616 -7.83 26.19 45.87
CA THR A 616 -6.76 25.26 46.31
C THR A 616 -6.69 25.18 47.84
N THR A 617 -5.68 24.51 48.40
CA THR A 617 -5.47 24.45 49.86
C THR A 617 -4.94 25.76 50.44
N THR A 618 -4.03 26.44 49.75
CA THR A 618 -3.48 27.75 50.12
C THR A 618 -3.31 28.56 48.84
N GLN A 619 -3.71 29.83 48.89
CA GLN A 619 -3.71 30.71 47.73
C GLN A 619 -2.80 31.91 48.02
N ASN A 620 -1.89 32.22 47.12
CA ASN A 620 -1.12 33.46 47.16
C ASN A 620 -1.06 34.03 45.75
N ILE A 621 -2.15 34.65 45.34
CA ILE A 621 -2.43 35.04 43.96
C ILE A 621 -2.01 36.50 43.78
N ASP A 622 -1.28 36.78 42.71
CA ASP A 622 -0.99 38.14 42.26
C ASP A 622 -1.34 38.26 40.78
N LEU A 623 -2.37 39.07 40.49
CA LEU A 623 -2.85 39.31 39.14
C LEU A 623 -2.35 40.64 38.56
N SER A 624 -1.72 41.49 39.38
CA SER A 624 -1.45 42.91 39.07
C SER A 624 -0.59 43.14 37.83
N THR A 625 0.25 42.16 37.47
CA THR A 625 1.15 42.20 36.30
C THR A 625 0.86 41.11 35.27
N LYS A 626 -0.02 40.16 35.59
CA LYS A 626 -0.29 38.98 34.76
C LYS A 626 -1.58 39.09 33.97
N VAL A 627 -2.48 39.99 34.34
CA VAL A 627 -3.83 40.05 33.78
C VAL A 627 -4.11 41.46 33.28
N ALA A 628 -4.62 41.55 32.06
CA ALA A 628 -5.09 42.77 31.40
C ALA A 628 -6.45 42.51 30.73
N GLY A 629 -7.21 43.59 30.47
CA GLY A 629 -8.47 43.49 29.73
C GLY A 629 -9.52 42.56 30.36
N ILE A 630 -9.58 42.45 31.69
CA ILE A 630 -10.58 41.64 32.40
C ILE A 630 -11.47 42.55 33.24
N GLU A 631 -12.78 42.49 33.02
CA GLU A 631 -13.76 43.28 33.77
C GLU A 631 -14.28 42.56 35.01
N VAL A 632 -14.32 41.22 34.99
CA VAL A 632 -14.84 40.41 36.11
C VAL A 632 -13.84 39.33 36.51
N VAL A 633 -13.45 39.32 37.78
CA VAL A 633 -12.62 38.27 38.37
C VAL A 633 -13.44 37.50 39.40
N ASN A 634 -13.61 36.20 39.20
CA ASN A 634 -14.28 35.31 40.15
C ASN A 634 -13.23 34.43 40.83
N VAL A 635 -13.13 34.49 42.16
CA VAL A 635 -12.18 33.70 42.94
C VAL A 635 -12.91 32.82 43.93
N ALA A 636 -12.68 31.51 43.86
CA ALA A 636 -13.20 30.57 44.83
C ALA A 636 -12.33 30.53 46.11
N GLY A 637 -12.98 30.37 47.26
CA GLY A 637 -12.29 30.34 48.56
C GLY A 637 -11.51 29.05 48.78
N SER A 638 -10.33 29.14 49.39
CA SER A 638 -9.49 27.98 49.73
C SER A 638 -9.85 27.33 51.07
N THR A 639 -9.30 26.15 51.32
CA THR A 639 -9.41 25.46 52.61
C THR A 639 -8.40 25.94 53.68
N GLY A 640 -7.51 26.88 53.33
CA GLY A 640 -6.52 27.49 54.23
C GLY A 640 -6.45 29.00 54.05
N THR A 641 -5.37 29.61 54.55
CA THR A 641 -5.11 31.05 54.39
C THR A 641 -4.93 31.42 52.93
N ALA A 642 -5.39 32.61 52.56
CA ALA A 642 -5.32 33.10 51.19
C ALA A 642 -4.86 34.55 51.12
N SER A 643 -4.06 34.88 50.11
CA SER A 643 -3.80 36.24 49.70
C SER A 643 -4.10 36.43 48.21
N LEU A 644 -4.64 37.58 47.87
CA LEU A 644 -4.94 38.02 46.50
C LEU A 644 -4.50 39.48 46.33
N THR A 645 -3.69 39.74 45.32
CA THR A 645 -3.54 41.08 44.73
C THR A 645 -4.33 41.11 43.44
N ASN A 646 -5.33 41.99 43.36
CA ASN A 646 -6.22 42.08 42.21
C ASN A 646 -5.52 42.69 40.99
N VAL A 647 -6.19 42.61 39.84
CA VAL A 647 -5.74 43.24 38.59
C VAL A 647 -5.65 44.76 38.72
N ASN A 648 -4.76 45.37 37.96
CA ASN A 648 -4.75 46.82 37.79
C ASN A 648 -5.70 47.20 36.66
N GLY A 649 -6.80 47.88 36.96
CA GLY A 649 -7.75 48.31 35.94
C GLY A 649 -8.92 49.07 36.52
N ALA A 650 -9.37 50.11 35.81
CA ALA A 650 -10.52 50.91 36.20
C ALA A 650 -11.81 50.07 36.18
N GLY A 651 -12.57 50.04 37.27
CA GLY A 651 -13.92 49.47 37.30
C GLY A 651 -14.01 47.95 37.32
N VAL A 652 -12.91 47.24 37.58
CA VAL A 652 -12.94 45.77 37.68
C VAL A 652 -13.77 45.31 38.86
N THR A 653 -14.62 44.30 38.63
CA THR A 653 -15.40 43.63 39.68
C THR A 653 -14.70 42.35 40.12
N LEU A 654 -14.27 42.31 41.37
CA LEU A 654 -13.74 41.14 42.04
C LEU A 654 -14.83 40.48 42.89
N ASN A 655 -15.27 39.28 42.48
CA ASN A 655 -16.14 38.41 43.26
C ASN A 655 -15.28 37.40 44.02
N TYR A 656 -15.04 37.64 45.30
CA TYR A 656 -14.16 36.81 46.12
C TYR A 656 -14.97 35.98 47.12
N THR A 657 -14.99 34.66 46.97
CA THR A 657 -15.58 33.77 47.97
C THR A 657 -14.59 33.54 49.10
N LYS A 658 -14.99 33.79 50.34
CA LYS A 658 -14.11 33.67 51.51
C LYS A 658 -13.56 32.26 51.67
N SER A 659 -12.25 32.18 51.96
CA SER A 659 -11.58 30.94 52.34
C SER A 659 -11.95 30.54 53.77
N THR A 660 -11.72 29.29 54.14
CA THR A 660 -11.90 28.81 55.53
C THR A 660 -10.75 29.24 56.45
N GLY A 661 -9.60 29.63 55.90
CA GLY A 661 -8.56 30.37 56.61
C GLY A 661 -8.62 31.86 56.29
N ASP A 662 -7.81 32.64 57.01
CA ASP A 662 -7.79 34.11 56.90
C ASP A 662 -7.40 34.57 55.50
N ASN A 663 -7.99 35.68 55.07
CA ASN A 663 -7.87 36.23 53.73
C ASN A 663 -7.17 37.59 53.78
N THR A 664 -6.26 37.85 52.84
CA THR A 664 -5.65 39.18 52.63
C THR A 664 -5.85 39.59 51.18
N ILE A 665 -6.68 40.60 50.95
CA ILE A 665 -7.04 41.10 49.61
C ILE A 665 -6.43 42.49 49.45
N THR A 666 -5.68 42.70 48.38
CA THR A 666 -5.18 44.01 47.96
C THR A 666 -5.86 44.36 46.64
N LEU A 667 -6.59 45.47 46.61
CA LEU A 667 -7.22 45.98 45.39
C LEU A 667 -6.15 46.67 44.51
N GLY A 668 -6.32 46.62 43.18
CA GLY A 668 -5.47 47.33 42.23
C GLY A 668 -5.66 48.86 42.25
N THR A 669 -5.05 49.57 41.29
CA THR A 669 -4.99 51.05 41.30
C THR A 669 -6.19 51.78 40.66
N GLY A 670 -7.23 51.08 40.20
CA GLY A 670 -8.27 51.65 39.34
C GLY A 670 -9.68 51.43 39.86
N GLY A 671 -10.09 52.14 40.93
CA GLY A 671 -11.46 52.18 41.47
C GLY A 671 -12.33 50.97 41.18
N GLN A 672 -12.22 49.95 42.01
CA GLN A 672 -12.75 48.61 41.78
C GLN A 672 -13.99 48.33 42.62
N THR A 673 -14.72 47.28 42.24
CA THR A 673 -15.76 46.71 43.10
C THR A 673 -15.28 45.39 43.69
N LEU A 674 -15.19 45.28 45.00
CA LEU A 674 -15.02 44.02 45.71
C LEU A 674 -16.38 43.54 46.23
N ASN A 675 -16.78 42.34 45.84
CA ASN A 675 -17.88 41.61 46.44
C ASN A 675 -17.31 40.46 47.26
N LEU A 676 -17.39 40.57 48.59
CA LEU A 676 -17.00 39.51 49.50
C LEU A 676 -18.17 38.54 49.68
N LEU A 677 -17.97 37.29 49.26
CA LEU A 677 -19.01 36.26 49.17
C LEU A 677 -18.74 35.10 50.14
N GLY A 678 -19.75 34.28 50.39
CA GLY A 678 -19.68 33.13 51.29
C GLY A 678 -19.96 33.49 52.76
N SER A 679 -19.89 32.49 53.64
CA SER A 679 -20.28 32.61 55.06
C SER A 679 -19.17 32.19 56.04
N SER A 680 -17.92 32.11 55.56
CA SER A 680 -16.78 31.68 56.38
C SER A 680 -16.54 32.63 57.56
N PRO A 681 -16.25 32.10 58.77
CA PRO A 681 -15.90 32.91 59.93
C PRO A 681 -14.46 33.43 59.90
N ALA A 682 -13.65 33.05 58.90
CA ALA A 682 -12.27 33.53 58.78
C ALA A 682 -12.20 35.05 58.62
N ALA A 683 -11.14 35.66 59.16
CA ALA A 683 -10.95 37.10 59.02
C ALA A 683 -10.59 37.46 57.57
N THR A 684 -10.96 38.65 57.13
CA THR A 684 -10.53 39.19 55.83
C THR A 684 -9.96 40.57 56.01
N THR A 685 -8.69 40.75 55.67
CA THR A 685 -8.06 42.06 55.59
C THR A 685 -8.14 42.53 54.15
N VAL A 686 -8.74 43.69 53.90
CA VAL A 686 -8.82 44.35 52.59
C VAL A 686 -7.95 45.60 52.63
N THR A 687 -7.07 45.75 51.66
CA THR A 687 -6.31 46.97 51.42
C THR A 687 -6.84 47.60 50.14
N GLY A 688 -7.44 48.80 50.24
CA GLY A 688 -7.94 49.56 49.09
C GLY A 688 -6.82 50.10 48.21
N GLY A 689 -7.19 50.67 47.06
CA GLY A 689 -6.29 51.40 46.16
C GLY A 689 -6.33 52.91 46.38
N ALA A 690 -5.54 53.65 45.60
CA ALA A 690 -5.55 55.13 45.58
C ALA A 690 -6.65 55.72 44.68
N ALA A 691 -7.71 54.95 44.40
CA ALA A 691 -8.82 55.35 43.57
C ALA A 691 -10.10 54.84 44.21
N VAL A 692 -11.23 55.47 43.89
CA VAL A 692 -12.49 55.21 44.59
C VAL A 692 -12.97 53.77 44.41
N ASP A 693 -12.95 53.00 45.49
CA ASP A 693 -13.37 51.61 45.53
C ASP A 693 -14.80 51.45 46.08
N VAL A 694 -15.46 50.36 45.67
CA VAL A 694 -16.74 49.90 46.22
C VAL A 694 -16.50 48.55 46.89
N ILE A 695 -16.54 48.51 48.22
CA ILE A 695 -16.25 47.32 49.00
C ILE A 695 -17.54 46.81 49.64
N ASN A 696 -18.13 45.76 49.07
CA ASN A 696 -19.32 45.12 49.60
C ASN A 696 -18.91 43.95 50.51
N LEU A 697 -19.09 44.13 51.81
CA LEU A 697 -18.87 43.09 52.80
C LEU A 697 -20.01 42.07 52.80
N GLN A 698 -19.73 40.91 53.39
CA GLN A 698 -20.67 39.80 53.47
C GLN A 698 -21.94 40.19 54.24
N THR A 699 -23.09 39.67 53.81
CA THR A 699 -24.39 39.88 54.47
C THR A 699 -24.78 38.72 55.40
N ALA A 700 -23.96 37.68 55.48
CA ALA A 700 -24.16 36.49 56.28
C ALA A 700 -22.80 35.90 56.72
N GLY A 701 -22.66 35.55 58.01
CA GLY A 701 -21.42 35.00 58.56
C GLY A 701 -21.13 35.51 59.96
N SER A 702 -19.95 35.19 60.49
CA SER A 702 -19.44 35.71 61.77
C SER A 702 -17.98 36.13 61.71
N GLY A 703 -17.43 36.28 60.49
CA GLY A 703 -16.05 36.70 60.29
C GLY A 703 -15.85 38.17 60.66
N SER A 704 -14.60 38.55 60.87
CA SER A 704 -14.22 39.95 61.10
C SER A 704 -13.51 40.47 59.86
N GLU A 705 -14.02 41.55 59.29
CA GLU A 705 -13.39 42.21 58.15
C GLU A 705 -12.59 43.44 58.61
N THR A 706 -11.36 43.61 58.15
CA THR A 706 -10.53 44.79 58.42
C THR A 706 -10.20 45.49 57.12
N LEU A 707 -10.61 46.75 56.98
CA LEU A 707 -10.30 47.60 55.82
C LEU A 707 -9.14 48.52 56.19
N ILE A 708 -8.03 48.41 55.46
CA ILE A 708 -6.83 49.23 55.67
C ILE A 708 -6.98 50.54 54.89
N GLU A 709 -7.12 51.63 55.64
CA GLU A 709 -7.43 52.98 55.17
C GLU A 709 -6.34 53.94 55.67
N THR A 710 -5.08 53.66 55.33
CA THR A 710 -3.92 54.47 55.76
C THR A 710 -3.06 54.88 54.57
N GLY A 711 -2.36 56.01 54.71
CA GLY A 711 -1.41 56.48 53.71
C GLY A 711 -2.09 56.73 52.35
N ALA A 712 -1.59 56.08 51.30
CA ALA A 712 -2.10 56.24 49.94
C ALA A 712 -3.45 55.54 49.69
N ASN A 713 -3.85 54.61 50.55
CA ASN A 713 -5.07 53.81 50.42
C ASN A 713 -6.21 54.36 51.27
N MET A 714 -6.03 55.54 51.85
CA MET A 714 -6.98 56.14 52.77
C MET A 714 -8.07 56.85 52.00
N SER A 715 -9.30 56.38 52.17
CA SER A 715 -10.49 57.13 51.81
C SER A 715 -10.51 58.48 52.51
N ASN A 716 -10.66 59.56 51.75
CA ASN A 716 -10.60 60.93 52.22
C ASN A 716 -11.53 61.85 51.41
N ARG A 717 -11.49 63.16 51.66
CA ARG A 717 -12.35 64.14 50.98
C ARG A 717 -12.29 64.13 49.44
N THR A 718 -11.21 63.63 48.84
CA THR A 718 -11.01 63.59 47.39
C THR A 718 -11.20 62.21 46.76
N GLN A 719 -11.10 61.15 47.56
CA GLN A 719 -11.24 59.76 47.14
C GLN A 719 -12.14 59.07 48.17
N ILE A 720 -13.41 58.90 47.84
CA ILE A 720 -14.44 58.53 48.80
C ILE A 720 -14.94 57.14 48.47
N ASP A 721 -14.39 56.14 49.13
CA ASP A 721 -14.81 54.76 48.93
C ASP A 721 -16.21 54.54 49.46
N VAL A 722 -16.88 53.55 48.87
CA VAL A 722 -18.22 53.12 49.25
C VAL A 722 -18.11 51.76 49.92
N VAL A 723 -18.43 51.68 51.21
CA VAL A 723 -18.42 50.42 51.95
C VAL A 723 -19.84 49.95 52.22
N GLY A 724 -20.18 48.80 51.66
CA GLY A 724 -21.45 48.13 51.83
C GLY A 724 -21.41 47.14 53.00
N ASN A 725 -22.50 47.10 53.77
CA ASN A 725 -22.76 46.08 54.79
C ASN A 725 -21.80 46.08 55.99
N PHE A 726 -21.17 47.23 56.31
CA PHE A 726 -20.25 47.33 57.45
C PHE A 726 -20.93 47.01 58.79
N ASN A 727 -20.34 46.11 59.57
CA ASN A 727 -20.88 45.55 60.81
C ASN A 727 -22.26 44.88 60.65
N ALA A 728 -22.71 44.56 59.43
CA ALA A 728 -23.98 43.87 59.22
C ALA A 728 -23.96 42.48 59.87
N THR A 729 -22.80 41.82 59.82
CA THR A 729 -22.51 40.55 60.47
C THR A 729 -21.08 40.55 61.00
N GLY A 730 -20.83 39.90 62.14
CA GLY A 730 -19.49 39.92 62.73
C GLY A 730 -19.11 41.28 63.32
N VAL A 731 -17.80 41.52 63.43
CA VAL A 731 -17.23 42.80 63.92
C VAL A 731 -16.17 43.24 62.93
N ASP A 732 -16.45 44.32 62.23
CA ASP A 732 -15.59 44.89 61.19
C ASP A 732 -14.81 46.09 61.72
N TYR A 733 -13.68 46.36 61.08
CA TYR A 733 -12.74 47.38 61.48
C TYR A 733 -12.33 48.23 60.27
N PHE A 734 -12.23 49.53 60.49
CA PHE A 734 -11.42 50.43 59.68
C PHE A 734 -10.10 50.66 60.40
N LYS A 735 -8.99 50.32 59.73
CA LYS A 735 -7.65 50.64 60.21
C LYS A 735 -7.21 51.96 59.60
N THR A 736 -7.34 53.04 60.36
CA THR A 736 -7.12 54.42 59.91
C THR A 736 -5.80 55.02 60.39
N GLY A 737 -5.02 54.26 61.17
CA GLY A 737 -3.77 54.73 61.77
C GLY A 737 -3.95 55.49 63.09
N VAL A 738 -5.20 55.77 63.48
CA VAL A 738 -5.56 56.47 64.72
C VAL A 738 -6.73 55.77 65.38
N ASN A 739 -6.57 55.37 66.65
CA ASN A 739 -7.69 54.83 67.42
C ASN A 739 -8.75 55.92 67.64
N ALA A 740 -10.02 55.60 67.39
CA ALA A 740 -11.08 56.54 67.71
C ALA A 740 -11.22 56.73 69.23
N ALA A 741 -11.11 57.97 69.69
CA ALA A 741 -11.41 58.33 71.07
C ALA A 741 -12.92 58.52 71.30
N PHE A 742 -13.66 58.80 70.24
CA PHE A 742 -15.09 59.11 70.25
C PHE A 742 -15.72 58.80 68.88
N VAL A 743 -16.94 58.26 68.88
CA VAL A 743 -17.81 58.13 67.69
C VAL A 743 -19.15 58.80 68.00
N GLY A 744 -19.38 59.98 67.41
CA GLY A 744 -20.63 60.73 67.54
C GLY A 744 -21.55 60.59 66.33
N SER A 745 -22.71 61.23 66.37
CA SER A 745 -23.60 61.39 65.22
C SER A 745 -23.78 62.86 64.87
N TYR A 746 -23.88 63.16 63.58
CA TYR A 746 -24.11 64.51 63.08
C TYR A 746 -25.11 64.48 61.92
N ILE A 747 -26.09 65.39 61.93
CA ILE A 747 -27.17 65.41 60.94
C ILE A 747 -27.04 66.66 60.09
N ILE A 748 -27.06 66.48 58.78
CA ILE A 748 -27.16 67.54 57.78
C ILE A 748 -28.54 67.43 57.14
N GLY A 749 -29.35 68.48 57.25
CA GLY A 749 -30.74 68.45 56.77
C GLY A 749 -30.84 68.21 55.26
N ASN A 750 -30.04 68.92 54.46
CA ASN A 750 -30.02 68.78 53.00
C ASN A 750 -28.62 69.04 52.44
N ALA A 751 -28.18 68.20 51.50
CA ALA A 751 -26.99 68.46 50.69
C ALA A 751 -27.05 67.71 49.34
N ASP A 752 -26.40 68.27 48.34
CA ASP A 752 -26.35 67.72 46.98
C ASP A 752 -24.94 67.26 46.63
N THR A 753 -24.81 66.36 45.65
CA THR A 753 -23.51 65.77 45.26
C THR A 753 -22.48 66.82 44.83
N SER A 754 -22.93 68.00 44.38
CA SER A 754 -22.07 69.12 44.00
C SER A 754 -21.49 69.91 45.18
N ASN A 755 -22.06 69.80 46.39
CA ASN A 755 -21.66 70.65 47.53
C ASN A 755 -21.55 69.95 48.88
N TYR A 756 -21.91 68.67 48.99
CA TYR A 756 -22.01 68.00 50.29
C TYR A 756 -20.72 68.00 51.11
N LEU A 757 -19.55 67.88 50.46
CA LEU A 757 -18.25 67.95 51.15
C LEU A 757 -18.01 69.32 51.82
N ALA A 758 -18.44 70.40 51.18
CA ALA A 758 -18.34 71.75 51.75
C ALA A 758 -19.32 71.91 52.93
N THR A 759 -20.54 71.41 52.79
CA THR A 759 -21.55 71.42 53.86
C THR A 759 -21.09 70.60 55.08
N MET A 760 -20.49 69.42 54.84
CA MET A 760 -19.89 68.59 55.88
C MET A 760 -18.70 69.28 56.55
N SER A 761 -17.79 69.87 55.77
CA SER A 761 -16.63 70.59 56.30
C SER A 761 -17.06 71.74 57.22
N ALA A 762 -18.05 72.53 56.80
CA ALA A 762 -18.60 73.62 57.59
C ALA A 762 -19.25 73.11 58.89
N GLY A 763 -20.03 72.04 58.81
CA GLY A 763 -20.69 71.44 59.97
C GLY A 763 -19.69 70.85 60.98
N LEU A 764 -18.68 70.12 60.50
CA LEU A 764 -17.66 69.50 61.33
C LEU A 764 -16.73 70.53 62.01
N SER A 765 -16.44 71.67 61.37
CA SER A 765 -15.59 72.73 61.95
C SER A 765 -16.09 73.28 63.29
N VAL A 766 -17.38 73.08 63.61
CA VAL A 766 -17.98 73.50 64.88
C VAL A 766 -17.74 72.50 66.01
N VAL A 767 -17.50 71.23 65.67
CA VAL A 767 -17.42 70.13 66.64
C VAL A 767 -16.03 69.50 66.76
N LEU A 768 -15.16 69.67 65.76
CA LEU A 768 -13.80 69.15 65.78
C LEU A 768 -12.88 69.96 66.70
N ASN A 769 -12.23 69.27 67.63
CA ASN A 769 -11.21 69.88 68.50
C ASN A 769 -10.08 68.95 68.96
N ASN A 770 -10.11 67.66 68.59
CA ASN A 770 -9.10 66.68 68.98
C ASN A 770 -8.90 65.62 67.88
N THR A 771 -7.67 65.09 67.79
CA THR A 771 -7.35 63.91 66.98
C THR A 771 -8.14 62.68 67.46
N GLY A 772 -8.55 61.83 66.52
CA GLY A 772 -9.29 60.59 66.80
C GLY A 772 -10.79 60.79 67.04
N GLN A 773 -11.32 62.00 66.88
CA GLN A 773 -12.76 62.24 66.87
C GLN A 773 -13.39 61.73 65.58
N SER A 774 -14.43 60.91 65.69
CA SER A 774 -15.15 60.34 64.56
C SER A 774 -16.63 60.68 64.62
N TYR A 775 -17.27 60.84 63.47
CA TYR A 775 -18.70 61.14 63.35
C TYR A 775 -19.36 60.31 62.26
N LEU A 776 -20.50 59.71 62.60
CA LEU A 776 -21.44 59.19 61.63
C LEU A 776 -22.33 60.35 61.16
N ILE A 777 -22.14 60.77 59.91
CA ILE A 777 -22.82 61.90 59.31
C ILE A 777 -23.99 61.40 58.48
N THR A 778 -25.20 61.84 58.79
CA THR A 778 -26.41 61.53 58.03
C THR A 778 -26.87 62.77 57.28
N ILE A 779 -26.82 62.71 55.95
CA ILE A 779 -27.49 63.68 55.08
C ILE A 779 -28.91 63.17 54.83
N GLN A 780 -29.92 63.91 55.31
CA GLN A 780 -31.30 63.42 55.31
C GLN A 780 -31.98 63.54 53.93
N THR A 781 -31.69 64.61 53.19
CA THR A 781 -32.33 64.92 51.89
C THR A 781 -31.34 65.51 50.88
N GLY A 782 -31.73 65.57 49.61
CA GLY A 782 -30.89 66.00 48.49
C GLY A 782 -30.20 64.85 47.77
N THR A 783 -29.49 65.15 46.70
CA THR A 783 -28.84 64.13 45.83
C THR A 783 -27.66 63.42 46.49
N ALA A 784 -27.08 63.98 47.57
CA ALA A 784 -26.04 63.34 48.37
C ALA A 784 -26.58 62.63 49.62
N ALA A 785 -27.91 62.46 49.74
CA ALA A 785 -28.51 61.77 50.88
C ALA A 785 -27.88 60.39 51.13
N GLY A 786 -27.62 60.09 52.40
CA GLY A 786 -26.92 58.88 52.80
C GLY A 786 -26.15 59.03 54.10
N THR A 787 -25.46 57.95 54.46
CA THR A 787 -24.65 57.83 55.67
C THR A 787 -23.17 57.84 55.31
N TYR A 788 -22.38 58.63 56.02
CA TYR A 788 -20.95 58.77 55.82
C TYR A 788 -20.24 58.64 57.16
N LEU A 789 -19.06 58.05 57.16
CA LEU A 789 -18.22 57.94 58.35
C LEU A 789 -16.98 58.80 58.17
N PHE A 790 -16.77 59.70 59.12
CA PHE A 790 -15.62 60.59 59.18
C PHE A 790 -14.79 60.26 60.42
N GLN A 791 -13.46 60.33 60.33
CA GLN A 791 -12.55 60.41 61.47
C GLN A 791 -11.42 61.40 61.23
N ASN A 792 -11.21 62.29 62.20
CA ASN A 792 -10.06 63.19 62.22
C ASN A 792 -8.79 62.39 62.56
N THR A 793 -7.87 62.28 61.60
CA THR A 793 -6.63 61.51 61.76
C THR A 793 -5.47 62.37 62.28
N GLY A 794 -5.67 63.69 62.40
CA GLY A 794 -4.83 64.57 63.20
C GLY A 794 -3.89 65.50 62.43
N SER A 795 -4.03 65.66 61.11
CA SER A 795 -3.22 66.66 60.39
C SER A 795 -3.66 68.11 60.66
N ASP A 796 -4.96 68.30 60.92
CA ASP A 796 -5.53 69.53 61.50
C ASP A 796 -6.68 69.17 62.44
N THR A 797 -6.56 69.48 63.73
CA THR A 797 -7.57 69.13 64.74
C THR A 797 -8.80 70.03 64.73
N SER A 798 -8.85 71.04 63.85
CA SER A 798 -9.88 72.08 63.83
C SER A 798 -10.77 72.08 62.57
N GLN A 799 -10.44 71.28 61.55
CA GLN A 799 -11.17 71.25 60.28
C GLN A 799 -11.16 69.86 59.65
N PHE A 800 -12.09 69.63 58.71
CA PHE A 800 -12.08 68.46 57.84
C PHE A 800 -11.16 68.72 56.63
N ASP A 801 -10.11 67.92 56.48
CA ASP A 801 -9.14 68.04 55.40
C ASP A 801 -8.99 66.75 54.56
N ASN A 802 -8.03 66.74 53.63
CA ASN A 802 -7.82 65.61 52.71
C ASN A 802 -7.01 64.45 53.33
N THR A 803 -6.52 64.60 54.56
CA THR A 803 -5.80 63.56 55.30
C THR A 803 -6.71 62.84 56.29
N ASP A 804 -7.91 63.35 56.52
CA ASP A 804 -8.89 62.71 57.37
C ASP A 804 -9.55 61.54 56.65
N PHE A 805 -9.86 60.50 57.43
CA PHE A 805 -10.57 59.33 56.95
C PHE A 805 -12.03 59.69 56.66
N PHE A 806 -12.51 59.35 55.46
CA PHE A 806 -13.87 59.64 55.04
C PHE A 806 -14.43 58.64 54.01
N VAL A 807 -15.46 57.89 54.39
CA VAL A 807 -16.13 56.89 53.52
C VAL A 807 -17.63 57.11 53.46
N LYS A 808 -18.26 56.62 52.38
CA LYS A 808 -19.71 56.47 52.29
C LYS A 808 -20.11 55.05 52.70
N LEU A 809 -21.12 54.94 53.55
CA LEU A 809 -21.67 53.65 53.98
C LEU A 809 -22.99 53.36 53.27
N VAL A 810 -23.17 52.13 52.79
CA VAL A 810 -24.38 51.66 52.11
C VAL A 810 -24.80 50.26 52.60
N GLY A 811 -26.01 49.82 52.23
CA GLY A 811 -26.54 48.52 52.65
C GLY A 811 -26.97 48.49 54.12
N THR A 812 -26.85 47.32 54.75
CA THR A 812 -27.16 47.16 56.19
C THR A 812 -25.97 47.62 57.03
N ILE A 813 -26.13 48.69 57.81
CA ILE A 813 -25.04 49.20 58.66
C ILE A 813 -25.30 48.75 60.10
N GLY A 814 -24.36 47.99 60.67
CA GLY A 814 -24.39 47.62 62.08
C GLY A 814 -23.98 48.75 63.02
N THR A 815 -23.95 48.47 64.32
CA THR A 815 -23.50 49.46 65.32
C THR A 815 -22.02 49.78 65.13
N ILE A 816 -21.66 51.06 64.99
CA ILE A 816 -20.28 51.53 64.91
C ILE A 816 -19.88 52.15 66.25
N SER A 817 -18.75 51.71 66.79
CA SER A 817 -18.19 52.13 68.07
C SER A 817 -16.71 52.54 67.91
N THR A 818 -16.11 53.07 68.97
CA THR A 818 -14.67 53.40 68.98
C THR A 818 -13.79 52.18 68.69
N GLY A 819 -14.25 50.98 69.04
CA GLY A 819 -13.53 49.73 68.75
C GLY A 819 -13.46 49.38 67.26
N ASN A 820 -14.30 49.97 66.41
CA ASN A 820 -14.31 49.71 64.97
C ASN A 820 -13.33 50.58 64.18
N LEU A 821 -12.75 51.63 64.77
CA LEU A 821 -11.75 52.48 64.13
C LEU A 821 -10.43 52.39 64.90
N ILE A 822 -9.47 51.68 64.31
CA ILE A 822 -8.24 51.22 64.96
C ILE A 822 -6.99 51.81 64.29
N ALA A 823 -5.89 51.88 65.05
CA ALA A 823 -4.58 52.29 64.55
C ALA A 823 -3.85 51.20 63.75
#